data_AF-A0AAJ0EVI8-F1
#
_entry.id   AF-A0AAJ0EVI8-F1
#
_cell.length_a   1.000
_cell.length_b   1.000
_cell.length_c   1.000
_cell.angle_alpha   90.00
_cell.angle_beta   90.00
_cell.angle_gamma   90.00
#
_symmetry.space_group_name_H-M   'P 1'
#
loop_
_entity.id
_entity.type
_entity.pdbx_description
1 polymer ?
#
loop_
_entity_poly.entity_id
_entity_poly.type
_entity_poly.pdbx_seq_one_letter_code
_entity_poly.pdbx_strand_id
1 'polypeptide(L)'
;MSSLEGLLLLGDDQEDWTSEHQGPRSGDAMHHYVSLIPKNLALPLRDGPVDRRRPEAHAARENRHESFVGGCATYKSRNQTLPNSYHIELSTDQSHESAKPASSRIDLQKTVTTTDNTSHKILLHDMARVPTRELARYLFNGQLSRQGCLASTRRPYTRLPARSAPALPSAPRLGQSRATYATAQPATAASHEAPPVPLRKKLKEEKKQLKKETRGQKPKGSNQTVDGWELTVGIEIHAQLNTARKLFSPAATSFNDDPNSHVALFDVAMPGSQPRFQKETLIPALRAACALNCDIQPVSRFDRKHYFWWDQPSGYQITQYYEPFARNGEIELTARDGIAAEDGESITIGIQQIQMEQDTAKTLAQPNDVSWLDFNRVGMPLIEIITRPELHHPRTAAVFVRKIQMLLNAVDACVSGMETGGMRADVNVSVRRTGDPNTPLGTRTEIKNLSTIKAVEDAIIAERDRQIKALDAGETIASETRGWTLGSKHTRRLRGKEGEVDYRYMPDPDLGPLVIGQDLVDHIRASVKELPDIELTELVENYGLTAKDAVSLMALDDGGRLEFFYKVIDELRGQLESAGLETKLHDYASLAGNWILHELGRLTTDKADPEAAQRTLEISPDGSCETVPHSALAGILFHLQKRDITGKVAKELLVAQYLGNLDEFDSVTDAITTHGLWFKEMSDAEYRQLAEEVVEGEDKVLREFMDKKKYPQGKLMYLVGKMMRIGETERIDPSGAEEVMRQLITERTGAHQD
;
A
#
# COMPACT_ATOMS: atom_id res chain seq x y z
N MET A 1 -19.48 49.22 54.19
CA MET A 1 -20.93 49.00 54.36
C MET A 1 -21.19 47.57 53.90
N SER A 2 -21.19 46.57 54.79
CA SER A 2 -22.13 46.26 55.89
C SER A 2 -23.35 45.44 55.39
N SER A 3 -23.73 44.30 56.00
CA SER A 3 -23.16 43.61 57.18
C SER A 3 -23.92 42.30 57.50
N LEU A 4 -23.24 41.28 58.05
CA LEU A 4 -23.78 40.08 58.76
C LEU A 4 -24.56 39.09 57.84
N GLU A 5 -24.73 37.78 58.08
CA GLU A 5 -24.17 36.68 58.93
C GLU A 5 -24.68 35.35 58.31
N GLY A 6 -24.30 34.11 58.65
CA GLY A 6 -23.35 33.42 59.56
C GLY A 6 -23.56 31.89 59.33
N LEU A 7 -22.59 30.97 59.26
CA LEU A 7 -21.45 30.56 60.13
C LEU A 7 -21.85 29.58 61.26
N LEU A 8 -20.91 28.71 61.69
CA LEU A 8 -20.93 27.59 62.68
C LEU A 8 -21.14 26.19 62.05
N LEU A 9 -20.51 25.06 62.42
CA LEU A 9 -19.26 24.59 63.11
C LEU A 9 -19.16 23.06 62.76
N LEU A 10 -18.10 22.24 62.90
CA LEU A 10 -16.66 22.23 63.27
C LEU A 10 -16.05 20.95 62.60
N GLY A 11 -14.77 20.57 62.67
CA GLY A 11 -13.61 21.15 63.37
C GLY A 11 -12.33 20.32 63.16
N ASP A 12 -11.21 20.99 63.44
CA ASP A 12 -9.80 20.66 63.21
C ASP A 12 -9.23 19.47 64.01
N ASP A 13 -8.04 18.99 63.60
CA ASP A 13 -6.84 19.09 64.44
C ASP A 13 -5.54 18.79 63.64
N GLN A 14 -4.42 19.41 64.05
CA GLN A 14 -3.11 19.41 63.38
C GLN A 14 -2.00 19.72 64.41
N GLU A 15 -0.86 19.02 64.39
CA GLU A 15 0.40 19.59 64.93
C GLU A 15 1.70 18.91 64.42
N ASP A 16 2.84 19.57 64.67
CA ASP A 16 4.17 19.35 64.10
C ASP A 16 4.98 18.16 64.67
N TRP A 17 6.18 17.89 64.12
CA TRP A 17 7.47 18.09 64.83
C TRP A 17 8.66 18.05 63.83
N THR A 18 9.85 18.52 64.25
CA THR A 18 10.97 18.88 63.34
C THR A 18 12.33 18.27 63.75
N SER A 19 13.36 18.52 62.92
CA SER A 19 14.84 18.39 63.14
C SER A 19 15.57 17.06 62.80
N GLU A 20 16.27 17.09 61.66
CA GLU A 20 17.75 17.01 61.53
C GLU A 20 18.56 15.96 62.35
N HIS A 21 19.21 14.98 61.69
CA HIS A 21 20.68 14.70 61.83
C HIS A 21 21.23 13.57 60.91
N GLN A 22 22.46 13.77 60.41
CA GLN A 22 23.57 12.84 60.07
C GLN A 22 23.33 11.40 59.53
N GLY A 23 24.05 11.02 58.44
CA GLY A 23 24.36 9.61 58.08
C GLY A 23 25.76 9.18 58.60
N PRO A 24 26.42 8.10 58.08
CA PRO A 24 26.03 7.21 56.96
C PRO A 24 26.27 5.69 57.24
N ARG A 25 26.19 4.86 56.17
CA ARG A 25 26.75 3.49 55.95
C ARG A 25 25.80 2.26 55.98
N SER A 26 25.98 1.42 54.95
CA SER A 26 26.03 -0.07 54.92
C SER A 26 24.95 -0.94 55.59
N GLY A 27 24.48 -1.95 54.85
CA GLY A 27 23.99 -3.22 55.40
C GLY A 27 22.93 -3.93 54.56
N ASP A 28 23.19 -5.17 54.15
CA ASP A 28 22.17 -6.06 53.57
C ASP A 28 21.21 -6.56 54.65
N ALA A 29 19.89 -6.46 54.41
CA ALA A 29 18.88 -7.45 54.80
C ALA A 29 17.46 -6.99 54.40
N MET A 30 16.83 -7.69 53.46
CA MET A 30 15.37 -7.64 53.25
C MET A 30 14.80 -9.05 53.50
N HIS A 31 14.41 -9.31 54.75
CA HIS A 31 13.67 -10.52 55.10
C HIS A 31 12.19 -10.37 54.74
N HIS A 32 11.54 -11.50 54.52
CA HIS A 32 10.14 -11.61 54.07
C HIS A 32 9.15 -10.74 54.85
N TYR A 33 8.23 -10.10 54.12
CA TYR A 33 6.86 -9.91 54.58
C TYR A 33 5.90 -10.60 53.59
N VAL A 34 5.33 -11.72 54.02
CA VAL A 34 4.24 -12.41 53.33
C VAL A 34 2.94 -12.03 54.06
N SER A 35 2.05 -11.29 53.40
CA SER A 35 0.72 -11.03 53.95
C SER A 35 -0.18 -12.25 53.76
N LEU A 36 -0.64 -12.81 54.87
CA LEU A 36 -1.58 -13.93 54.89
C LEU A 36 -3.01 -13.41 54.78
N ILE A 37 -3.76 -13.88 53.77
CA ILE A 37 -5.22 -13.76 53.72
C ILE A 37 -5.82 -15.15 54.01
N PRO A 38 -6.62 -15.32 55.08
CA PRO A 38 -7.06 -16.64 55.51
C PRO A 38 -8.17 -17.21 54.61
N LYS A 39 -7.92 -18.39 54.06
CA LYS A 39 -8.99 -19.28 53.60
C LYS A 39 -9.60 -19.97 54.83
N ASN A 40 -10.90 -19.78 55.09
CA ASN A 40 -11.81 -20.83 55.59
C ASN A 40 -13.20 -20.25 55.89
N LEU A 41 -14.20 -20.60 55.07
CA LEU A 41 -15.57 -20.75 55.52
C LEU A 41 -16.29 -21.75 54.60
N ALA A 42 -16.60 -22.94 55.12
CA ALA A 42 -17.24 -24.01 54.38
C ALA A 42 -18.14 -24.82 55.32
N LEU A 43 -19.45 -24.83 55.04
CA LEU A 43 -20.47 -25.64 55.70
C LEU A 43 -21.53 -26.06 54.64
N PRO A 44 -22.26 -27.17 54.85
CA PRO A 44 -22.02 -28.29 53.95
C PRO A 44 -23.19 -28.66 53.01
N LEU A 45 -22.84 -29.42 51.98
CA LEU A 45 -23.77 -30.20 51.16
C LEU A 45 -24.42 -31.32 52.00
N ARG A 46 -25.62 -31.74 51.59
CA ARG A 46 -26.27 -32.99 52.00
C ARG A 46 -26.89 -33.67 50.78
N ASP A 47 -26.60 -34.95 50.60
CA ASP A 47 -27.18 -35.77 49.54
C ASP A 47 -28.65 -36.16 49.84
N GLY A 48 -29.44 -36.25 48.77
CA GLY A 48 -30.84 -36.71 48.78
C GLY A 48 -31.27 -37.04 47.34
N PRO A 49 -31.99 -38.15 47.08
CA PRO A 49 -31.96 -38.79 45.77
C PRO A 49 -32.98 -38.27 44.74
N VAL A 50 -32.68 -38.59 43.48
CA VAL A 50 -33.54 -38.43 42.30
C VAL A 50 -34.79 -39.32 42.40
N ASP A 51 -35.95 -38.79 42.02
CA ASP A 51 -37.02 -39.58 41.39
C ASP A 51 -37.47 -38.92 40.06
N ARG A 52 -37.99 -39.73 39.15
CA ARG A 52 -38.47 -39.34 37.82
C ARG A 52 -40.00 -39.39 37.78
N ARG A 53 -40.65 -38.37 37.21
CA ARG A 53 -41.92 -38.55 36.48
C ARG A 53 -42.33 -37.34 35.62
N ARG A 54 -42.60 -37.61 34.33
CA ARG A 54 -43.56 -36.86 33.49
C ARG A 54 -44.99 -37.23 33.94
N PRO A 55 -46.04 -36.43 33.69
CA PRO A 55 -46.62 -36.16 32.35
C PRO A 55 -46.63 -34.66 32.00
N GLU A 56 -46.64 -34.16 30.76
CA GLU A 56 -47.37 -34.52 29.51
C GLU A 56 -48.89 -34.25 29.53
N ALA A 57 -49.31 -33.17 28.87
CA ALA A 57 -50.69 -32.96 28.41
C ALA A 57 -50.70 -32.03 27.17
N HIS A 58 -51.39 -32.44 26.10
CA HIS A 58 -51.62 -31.64 24.89
C HIS A 58 -53.03 -31.01 24.91
N ALA A 59 -53.14 -29.70 24.65
CA ALA A 59 -54.28 -29.05 23.98
C ALA A 59 -53.81 -27.64 23.53
N ALA A 60 -53.88 -27.18 22.27
CA ALA A 60 -54.93 -27.22 21.24
C ALA A 60 -55.94 -26.04 21.31
N ARG A 61 -55.50 -24.90 20.74
CA ARG A 61 -56.23 -24.08 19.74
C ARG A 61 -57.69 -23.68 20.02
N GLU A 62 -57.94 -22.39 20.19
CA GLU A 62 -59.11 -21.74 19.55
C GLU A 62 -58.89 -20.25 19.22
N ASN A 63 -59.60 -19.75 18.21
CA ASN A 63 -59.66 -18.33 17.83
C ASN A 63 -60.91 -17.68 18.41
N ARG A 64 -60.86 -16.39 18.73
CA ARG A 64 -62.04 -15.50 18.58
C ARG A 64 -61.67 -14.01 18.53
N HIS A 65 -62.34 -13.26 17.66
CA HIS A 65 -62.45 -11.81 17.74
C HIS A 65 -63.50 -11.44 18.82
N GLU A 66 -63.38 -10.29 19.48
CA GLU A 66 -64.12 -9.06 19.10
C GLU A 66 -63.81 -7.87 20.03
N SER A 67 -64.28 -6.68 19.64
CA SER A 67 -64.00 -5.36 20.21
C SER A 67 -64.94 -4.92 21.33
N PHE A 68 -64.50 -4.01 22.23
CA PHE A 68 -65.25 -2.85 22.78
C PHE A 68 -64.25 -2.04 23.66
N VAL A 69 -63.78 -0.83 23.32
CA VAL A 69 -64.39 0.53 23.37
C VAL A 69 -64.68 1.07 24.79
N GLY A 70 -64.02 2.18 25.19
CA GLY A 70 -64.56 3.16 26.15
C GLY A 70 -63.62 3.83 27.18
N GLY A 71 -63.45 5.17 27.10
CA GLY A 71 -62.97 6.05 28.20
C GLY A 71 -61.44 6.13 28.43
N CYS A 72 -60.67 7.22 28.23
CA CYS A 72 -60.83 8.69 28.11
C CYS A 72 -60.48 9.51 29.37
N ALA A 73 -59.33 10.18 29.34
CA ALA A 73 -59.00 11.41 30.08
C ALA A 73 -57.91 12.19 29.31
N THR A 74 -57.89 13.53 29.37
CA THR A 74 -57.11 14.37 28.41
C THR A 74 -56.55 15.65 29.03
N TYR A 75 -55.35 16.10 28.63
CA TYR A 75 -54.94 17.52 28.58
C TYR A 75 -53.63 17.69 27.77
N LYS A 76 -53.25 18.88 27.27
CA LYS A 76 -53.80 19.69 26.15
C LYS A 76 -52.73 20.72 25.72
N SER A 77 -52.87 21.33 24.53
CA SER A 77 -52.09 22.48 24.00
C SER A 77 -50.73 22.14 23.35
N ARG A 78 -50.22 22.88 22.34
CA ARG A 78 -50.84 23.97 21.52
C ARG A 78 -50.08 24.08 20.17
N ASN A 79 -50.81 24.26 19.06
CA ASN A 79 -50.23 24.67 17.77
C ASN A 79 -50.46 26.18 17.53
N GLN A 80 -49.59 26.82 16.75
CA GLN A 80 -49.80 28.16 16.19
C GLN A 80 -49.53 28.17 14.68
N THR A 81 -50.37 28.90 13.95
CA THR A 81 -50.35 29.03 12.49
C THR A 81 -49.91 30.44 12.07
N LEU A 82 -49.12 30.54 11.01
CA LEU A 82 -48.77 31.80 10.36
C LEU A 82 -49.83 32.20 9.31
N PRO A 83 -50.17 33.49 9.19
CA PRO A 83 -50.92 34.01 8.03
C PRO A 83 -50.15 35.10 7.28
N ASN A 84 -50.12 35.03 5.94
CA ASN A 84 -50.81 36.02 5.10
C ASN A 84 -50.70 35.68 3.60
N SER A 85 -51.66 36.22 2.84
CA SER A 85 -51.91 35.93 1.42
C SER A 85 -52.04 37.21 0.61
N TYR A 86 -51.64 37.19 -0.66
CA TYR A 86 -52.16 38.13 -1.68
C TYR A 86 -52.41 37.42 -3.01
N HIS A 87 -53.61 37.60 -3.55
CA HIS A 87 -54.01 37.30 -4.94
C HIS A 87 -53.96 38.58 -5.78
N ILE A 88 -53.65 38.46 -7.09
CA ILE A 88 -54.32 39.13 -8.24
C ILE A 88 -54.08 38.20 -9.46
N GLU A 89 -55.03 37.33 -9.83
CA GLU A 89 -56.00 37.41 -10.95
C GLU A 89 -55.53 36.79 -12.29
N LEU A 90 -56.47 36.54 -13.21
CA LEU A 90 -56.35 35.71 -14.41
C LEU A 90 -56.85 36.45 -15.66
N SER A 91 -56.27 36.16 -16.83
CA SER A 91 -56.98 36.33 -18.11
C SER A 91 -56.62 35.25 -19.15
N THR A 92 -57.65 34.49 -19.52
CA THR A 92 -58.03 34.04 -20.88
C THR A 92 -57.28 34.67 -22.06
N ASP A 93 -57.01 34.02 -23.20
CA ASP A 93 -57.34 32.68 -23.72
C ASP A 93 -56.63 32.50 -25.11
N GLN A 94 -56.79 31.33 -25.75
CA GLN A 94 -56.62 31.02 -27.19
C GLN A 94 -55.23 30.64 -27.77
N SER A 95 -55.16 29.33 -28.06
CA SER A 95 -54.93 28.74 -29.40
C SER A 95 -53.60 27.99 -29.65
N HIS A 96 -53.76 26.74 -30.13
CA HIS A 96 -52.83 25.84 -30.86
C HIS A 96 -51.36 25.68 -30.37
N GLU A 97 -50.69 24.52 -30.47
CA GLU A 97 -51.01 23.27 -31.19
C GLU A 97 -50.48 22.03 -30.41
N SER A 98 -50.30 20.89 -31.09
CA SER A 98 -50.13 19.56 -30.48
C SER A 98 -48.68 19.09 -30.25
N ALA A 99 -48.59 18.05 -29.40
CA ALA A 99 -47.60 16.96 -29.39
C ALA A 99 -46.40 17.05 -28.44
N LYS A 100 -45.96 15.85 -28.01
CA LYS A 100 -44.74 15.59 -27.22
C LYS A 100 -43.53 15.55 -28.17
N PRO A 101 -42.32 15.68 -27.62
CA PRO A 101 -41.25 14.76 -28.00
C PRO A 101 -40.64 14.03 -26.79
N ALA A 102 -39.92 12.95 -27.09
CA ALA A 102 -39.02 12.26 -26.17
C ALA A 102 -37.76 11.84 -26.94
N SER A 103 -36.62 11.78 -26.23
CA SER A 103 -35.39 11.04 -26.55
C SER A 103 -34.88 11.01 -28.01
N SER A 104 -33.69 11.57 -28.24
CA SER A 104 -32.76 11.05 -29.24
C SER A 104 -31.30 11.37 -28.88
N ARG A 105 -30.42 10.36 -29.00
CA ARG A 105 -28.96 10.56 -29.15
C ARG A 105 -28.68 11.26 -30.48
N ILE A 106 -27.56 11.99 -30.56
CA ILE A 106 -26.91 12.35 -31.83
C ILE A 106 -25.41 12.10 -31.69
N ASP A 107 -24.88 11.18 -32.51
CA ASP A 107 -23.46 11.08 -32.82
C ASP A 107 -23.04 12.24 -33.76
N LEU A 108 -21.81 12.74 -33.63
CA LEU A 108 -21.18 13.55 -34.68
C LEU A 108 -19.77 13.04 -34.97
N GLN A 109 -19.55 12.63 -36.22
CA GLN A 109 -18.28 12.12 -36.71
C GLN A 109 -17.39 13.23 -37.27
N LYS A 110 -16.08 12.99 -37.15
CA LYS A 110 -14.95 13.51 -37.96
C LYS A 110 -15.32 14.39 -39.16
N THR A 111 -14.88 15.65 -39.14
CA THR A 111 -14.51 16.40 -40.34
C THR A 111 -13.00 16.63 -40.33
N VAL A 112 -12.29 16.10 -41.33
CA VAL A 112 -10.86 16.34 -41.53
C VAL A 112 -10.67 17.54 -42.45
N THR A 113 -9.96 18.57 -41.98
CA THR A 113 -9.47 19.68 -42.81
C THR A 113 -7.98 19.84 -42.62
N THR A 114 -7.21 19.55 -43.66
CA THR A 114 -5.75 19.65 -43.67
C THR A 114 -5.29 21.11 -43.86
N THR A 115 -4.60 21.65 -42.86
CA THR A 115 -3.75 22.84 -42.98
C THR A 115 -2.54 22.66 -42.08
N ASP A 116 -1.34 22.94 -42.60
CA ASP A 116 -0.09 22.77 -41.86
C ASP A 116 -0.04 23.60 -40.57
N ASN A 117 0.46 22.99 -39.49
CA ASN A 117 1.01 23.75 -38.37
C ASN A 117 2.09 22.97 -37.61
N THR A 118 3.23 22.73 -38.28
CA THR A 118 4.48 22.24 -37.67
C THR A 118 5.10 23.31 -36.77
N SER A 119 4.43 23.64 -35.66
CA SER A 119 4.89 24.62 -34.66
C SER A 119 4.30 24.44 -33.25
N HIS A 120 3.52 23.38 -32.99
CA HIS A 120 3.29 22.94 -31.61
C HIS A 120 4.54 22.24 -31.07
N LYS A 121 5.51 23.05 -30.63
CA LYS A 121 6.65 22.59 -29.83
C LYS A 121 6.14 21.86 -28.59
N ILE A 122 6.79 20.75 -28.27
CA ILE A 122 6.66 20.04 -26.99
C ILE A 122 7.18 20.99 -25.90
N LEU A 123 6.26 21.66 -25.21
CA LEU A 123 6.52 22.58 -24.11
C LEU A 123 5.73 22.15 -22.85
N LEU A 124 5.83 20.85 -22.56
CA LEU A 124 5.46 20.23 -21.28
C LEU A 124 6.70 19.92 -20.41
N HIS A 125 7.91 20.28 -20.87
CA HIS A 125 9.16 20.15 -20.12
C HIS A 125 9.29 21.18 -18.99
N ASP A 126 8.52 20.97 -17.92
CA ASP A 126 8.85 21.43 -16.56
C ASP A 126 8.17 20.52 -15.51
N MET A 127 7.97 19.23 -15.84
CA MET A 127 7.28 18.24 -15.00
C MET A 127 8.27 17.32 -14.28
N ALA A 128 9.13 17.92 -13.45
CA ALA A 128 9.63 17.20 -12.28
C ALA A 128 8.46 17.02 -11.30
N ARG A 129 8.10 15.78 -10.97
CA ARG A 129 7.09 15.44 -9.96
C ARG A 129 7.50 16.08 -8.63
N VAL A 130 6.86 17.19 -8.27
CA VAL A 130 7.02 17.83 -6.96
C VAL A 130 6.83 16.73 -5.91
N PRO A 131 7.88 16.34 -5.17
CA PRO A 131 7.83 15.11 -4.40
C PRO A 131 6.65 15.05 -3.43
N THR A 132 6.16 13.85 -3.11
CA THR A 132 5.08 13.61 -2.14
C THR A 132 5.24 14.48 -0.87
N ARG A 133 6.47 14.50 -0.34
CA ARG A 133 6.94 15.33 0.80
C ARG A 133 6.97 16.86 0.57
N GLU A 134 7.12 17.33 -0.66
CA GLU A 134 7.13 18.76 -1.03
C GLU A 134 5.71 19.26 -1.31
N LEU A 135 4.86 18.44 -1.95
CA LEU A 135 3.41 18.68 -2.01
C LEU A 135 2.84 18.77 -0.58
N ALA A 136 3.21 17.85 0.32
CA ALA A 136 2.86 17.93 1.73
C ALA A 136 3.25 19.28 2.38
N ARG A 137 4.49 19.75 2.15
CA ARG A 137 4.97 21.05 2.65
C ARG A 137 4.21 22.23 2.05
N TYR A 138 3.93 22.21 0.75
CA TYR A 138 3.18 23.24 0.05
C TYR A 138 1.74 23.33 0.58
N LEU A 139 1.08 22.20 0.79
CA LEU A 139 -0.32 22.12 1.22
C LEU A 139 -0.56 22.52 2.69
N PHE A 140 0.50 22.71 3.49
CA PHE A 140 0.41 23.31 4.83
C PHE A 140 1.00 24.73 4.93
N ASN A 141 1.94 25.14 4.07
CA ASN A 141 2.67 26.42 4.20
C ASN A 141 2.64 27.35 2.97
N GLY A 142 2.04 26.93 1.85
CA GLY A 142 1.85 27.75 0.65
C GLY A 142 3.12 28.12 -0.13
N GLN A 143 4.25 27.44 0.11
CA GLN A 143 5.55 27.72 -0.55
C GLN A 143 6.19 26.45 -1.10
N LEU A 144 6.53 26.45 -2.39
CA LEU A 144 7.40 25.47 -3.02
C LEU A 144 8.87 25.86 -2.82
N SER A 145 9.76 24.88 -2.73
CA SER A 145 11.20 25.11 -2.58
C SER A 145 11.80 25.69 -3.86
N ARG A 146 11.95 27.02 -3.94
CA ARG A 146 12.57 27.70 -5.08
C ARG A 146 14.10 27.62 -5.05
N GLN A 147 14.64 26.41 -5.18
CA GLN A 147 16.02 26.15 -5.62
C GLN A 147 16.03 25.57 -7.04
N GLY A 148 15.40 26.33 -7.95
CA GLY A 148 15.38 26.10 -9.39
C GLY A 148 15.54 27.45 -10.11
N CYS A 149 16.36 27.46 -11.16
CA CYS A 149 16.94 28.65 -11.78
C CYS A 149 15.95 29.76 -12.19
N LEU A 150 16.00 30.93 -11.53
CA LEU A 150 15.76 32.24 -12.18
C LEU A 150 16.29 33.41 -11.33
N ALA A 151 17.25 34.15 -11.84
CA ALA A 151 17.84 35.30 -11.16
C ALA A 151 17.14 36.62 -11.54
N SER A 152 16.49 37.29 -10.59
CA SER A 152 16.00 38.67 -10.78
C SER A 152 16.08 39.52 -9.51
N THR A 153 17.21 40.21 -9.39
CA THR A 153 17.51 41.37 -8.52
C THR A 153 16.32 42.14 -7.93
N ARG A 154 16.15 42.06 -6.59
CA ARG A 154 15.64 43.18 -5.78
C ARG A 154 16.51 43.37 -4.53
N ARG A 155 16.81 44.63 -4.19
CA ARG A 155 17.74 44.99 -3.10
C ARG A 155 17.09 44.76 -1.72
N PRO A 156 17.84 44.25 -0.72
CA PRO A 156 17.35 44.22 0.67
C PRO A 156 17.34 45.64 1.28
N TYR A 157 16.38 45.90 2.17
CA TYR A 157 16.36 47.10 3.00
C TYR A 157 17.36 46.97 4.16
N THR A 158 18.01 48.07 4.53
CA THR A 158 18.99 48.09 5.62
C THR A 158 18.35 48.18 7.01
N ARG A 159 18.85 47.38 7.96
CA ARG A 159 18.80 47.67 9.40
C ARG A 159 20.17 47.41 10.04
N LEU A 160 20.43 48.13 11.13
CA LEU A 160 21.75 48.28 11.75
C LEU A 160 22.07 47.19 12.79
N PRO A 161 23.35 46.94 13.11
CA PRO A 161 23.77 45.81 13.97
C PRO A 161 23.59 46.07 15.47
N ALA A 162 23.35 44.99 16.22
CA ALA A 162 23.48 44.94 17.68
C ALA A 162 24.85 44.36 18.08
N ARG A 163 25.31 44.63 19.32
CA ARG A 163 26.71 44.46 19.74
C ARG A 163 27.00 43.08 20.35
N SER A 164 28.24 42.64 20.21
CA SER A 164 28.81 41.39 20.76
C SER A 164 29.37 41.53 22.19
N ALA A 165 29.15 40.53 23.05
CA ALA A 165 30.03 40.07 24.15
C ALA A 165 29.40 38.84 24.84
N PRO A 166 30.14 38.04 25.64
CA PRO A 166 31.23 37.17 25.21
C PRO A 166 31.01 35.69 25.63
N ALA A 167 31.91 34.78 25.24
CA ALA A 167 31.80 33.35 25.54
C ALA A 167 32.35 32.96 26.94
N LEU A 168 31.90 31.81 27.46
CA LEU A 168 32.45 31.09 28.62
C LEU A 168 32.63 29.59 28.28
N PRO A 169 33.53 28.85 28.99
CA PRO A 169 34.17 27.65 28.43
C PRO A 169 33.43 26.33 28.69
N SER A 170 33.84 25.31 27.91
CA SER A 170 33.36 23.92 27.94
C SER A 170 33.80 23.12 29.18
N ALA A 171 32.91 22.27 29.68
CA ALA A 171 33.20 21.19 30.63
C ALA A 171 33.16 19.79 29.93
N PRO A 172 33.78 18.73 30.48
CA PRO A 172 34.20 17.56 29.70
C PRO A 172 33.13 16.47 29.52
N ARG A 173 33.37 15.61 28.51
CA ARG A 173 32.60 14.37 28.27
C ARG A 173 32.84 13.35 29.38
N LEU A 174 31.77 12.76 29.91
CA LEU A 174 31.84 11.51 30.68
C LEU A 174 31.77 10.31 29.73
N GLY A 175 32.59 9.28 30.00
CA GLY A 175 32.69 8.09 29.16
C GLY A 175 31.54 7.09 29.39
N GLN A 176 31.07 6.45 28.33
CA GLN A 176 30.11 5.36 28.42
C GLN A 176 30.77 4.11 29.03
N SER A 177 30.28 3.66 30.18
CA SER A 177 30.74 2.41 30.80
C SER A 177 30.19 1.20 30.05
N ARG A 178 31.08 0.31 29.60
CA ARG A 178 30.73 -0.87 28.80
C ARG A 178 30.42 -2.05 29.73
N ALA A 179 29.15 -2.18 30.12
CA ALA A 179 28.69 -3.27 30.98
C ALA A 179 29.02 -4.65 30.37
N THR A 180 29.76 -5.48 31.11
CA THR A 180 30.15 -6.84 30.71
C THR A 180 29.34 -7.85 31.52
N TYR A 181 28.42 -8.54 30.86
CA TYR A 181 27.61 -9.60 31.50
C TYR A 181 28.44 -10.88 31.63
N ALA A 182 28.87 -11.19 32.85
CA ALA A 182 29.49 -12.46 33.18
C ALA A 182 28.45 -13.59 33.13
N THR A 183 28.76 -14.68 32.42
CA THR A 183 27.90 -15.86 32.31
C THR A 183 28.27 -16.89 33.38
N ALA A 184 27.33 -17.20 34.26
CA ALA A 184 27.49 -18.25 35.26
C ALA A 184 27.18 -19.65 34.68
N GLN A 185 27.98 -20.65 35.04
CA GLN A 185 27.76 -22.04 34.66
C GLN A 185 26.87 -22.77 35.69
N PRO A 186 25.82 -23.49 35.28
CA PRO A 186 25.17 -24.51 36.10
C PRO A 186 25.96 -25.84 36.07
N ALA A 187 25.94 -26.58 37.18
CA ALA A 187 26.59 -27.89 37.28
C ALA A 187 25.79 -29.02 36.58
N THR A 188 26.46 -30.12 36.27
CA THR A 188 25.91 -31.26 35.54
C THR A 188 25.14 -32.25 36.42
N ALA A 189 23.99 -32.72 35.90
CA ALA A 189 23.35 -33.96 36.32
C ALA A 189 22.94 -34.73 35.06
N ALA A 190 23.23 -36.04 34.99
CA ALA A 190 23.13 -36.81 33.75
C ALA A 190 21.80 -37.57 33.61
N SER A 191 21.22 -37.51 32.42
CA SER A 191 20.25 -38.50 31.91
C SER A 191 20.47 -38.68 30.41
N HIS A 192 20.23 -39.88 29.88
CA HIS A 192 20.49 -40.22 28.48
C HIS A 192 19.22 -40.04 27.64
N GLU A 193 19.18 -39.00 26.80
CA GLU A 193 18.29 -38.92 25.63
C GLU A 193 19.09 -38.72 24.33
N ALA A 194 18.47 -39.08 23.21
CA ALA A 194 19.09 -38.98 21.90
C ALA A 194 19.29 -37.51 21.45
N PRO A 195 20.37 -37.18 20.70
CA PRO A 195 20.75 -35.80 20.44
C PRO A 195 19.65 -35.01 19.70
N PRO A 196 19.27 -33.81 20.19
CA PRO A 196 18.17 -33.04 19.63
C PRO A 196 18.50 -32.57 18.21
N VAL A 197 17.72 -33.06 17.24
CA VAL A 197 17.83 -32.65 15.83
C VAL A 197 17.62 -31.14 15.73
N PRO A 198 18.59 -30.35 15.22
CA PRO A 198 18.47 -28.89 15.17
C PRO A 198 17.20 -28.43 14.45
N LEU A 199 16.53 -27.43 15.04
CA LEU A 199 15.23 -26.94 14.57
C LEU A 199 15.26 -26.50 13.09
N ARG A 200 16.39 -25.91 12.66
CA ARG A 200 16.69 -25.53 11.26
C ARG A 200 16.74 -26.73 10.29
N LYS A 201 17.02 -27.96 10.77
CA LYS A 201 16.98 -29.20 9.98
C LYS A 201 15.55 -29.73 9.87
N LYS A 202 14.77 -29.76 10.96
CA LYS A 202 13.33 -30.11 10.93
C LYS A 202 12.56 -29.21 9.94
N LEU A 203 12.68 -27.89 10.08
CA LEU A 203 12.08 -26.90 9.17
C LEU A 203 12.51 -27.07 7.70
N LYS A 204 13.71 -27.59 7.44
CA LYS A 204 14.22 -27.88 6.08
C LYS A 204 13.68 -29.20 5.52
N GLU A 205 13.37 -30.17 6.38
CA GLU A 205 12.77 -31.46 6.04
C GLU A 205 11.25 -31.32 5.83
N GLU A 206 10.55 -30.55 6.67
CA GLU A 206 9.15 -30.12 6.47
C GLU A 206 8.97 -29.36 5.15
N LYS A 207 9.80 -28.35 4.87
CA LYS A 207 9.80 -27.65 3.57
C LYS A 207 10.12 -28.57 2.38
N LYS A 208 10.77 -29.72 2.61
CA LYS A 208 11.07 -30.74 1.57
C LYS A 208 9.95 -31.78 1.42
N GLN A 209 9.15 -32.03 2.46
CA GLN A 209 7.90 -32.79 2.39
C GLN A 209 6.80 -31.98 1.69
N LEU A 210 6.61 -30.71 2.08
CA LEU A 210 5.71 -29.77 1.38
C LEU A 210 6.06 -29.65 -0.11
N LYS A 211 7.36 -29.54 -0.47
CA LYS A 211 7.81 -29.55 -1.88
C LYS A 211 7.68 -30.91 -2.58
N LYS A 212 7.49 -32.02 -1.86
CA LYS A 212 7.12 -33.32 -2.45
C LYS A 212 5.62 -33.39 -2.73
N GLU A 213 4.79 -32.94 -1.79
CA GLU A 213 3.32 -32.93 -1.89
C GLU A 213 2.85 -32.05 -3.05
N THR A 214 3.37 -30.82 -3.17
CA THR A 214 3.02 -29.91 -4.28
C THR A 214 3.49 -30.44 -5.65
N ARG A 215 4.40 -31.43 -5.71
CA ARG A 215 5.03 -31.88 -6.97
C ARG A 215 4.10 -32.68 -7.90
N GLY A 216 2.88 -32.99 -7.47
CA GLY A 216 1.84 -33.62 -8.31
C GLY A 216 0.90 -32.65 -9.03
N GLN A 217 0.82 -31.38 -8.61
CA GLN A 217 -0.13 -30.42 -9.18
C GLN A 217 0.49 -29.70 -10.40
N LYS A 218 0.01 -30.03 -11.60
CA LYS A 218 0.26 -29.22 -12.81
C LYS A 218 -0.55 -27.91 -12.71
N PRO A 219 0.00 -26.75 -13.09
CA PRO A 219 -0.81 -25.55 -13.24
C PRO A 219 -1.69 -25.68 -14.49
N LYS A 220 -2.98 -25.97 -14.28
CA LYS A 220 -4.03 -25.94 -15.32
C LYS A 220 -5.36 -25.56 -14.68
N GLY A 221 -5.99 -24.52 -15.23
CA GLY A 221 -7.20 -23.88 -14.70
C GLY A 221 -6.89 -22.47 -14.21
N SER A 222 -7.72 -21.50 -14.62
CA SER A 222 -7.81 -20.22 -13.92
C SER A 222 -8.50 -20.49 -12.59
N ASN A 223 -7.91 -20.09 -11.47
CA ASN A 223 -8.51 -20.32 -10.15
C ASN A 223 -9.42 -19.17 -9.70
N GLN A 224 -9.96 -18.40 -10.65
CA GLN A 224 -10.79 -17.23 -10.35
C GLN A 224 -12.26 -17.62 -10.16
N THR A 225 -12.79 -18.49 -11.01
CA THR A 225 -14.17 -19.00 -11.00
C THR A 225 -14.26 -20.47 -10.56
N VAL A 226 -15.48 -20.94 -10.24
CA VAL A 226 -15.80 -22.36 -10.01
C VAL A 226 -17.15 -22.66 -10.66
N ASP A 227 -17.26 -23.75 -11.43
CA ASP A 227 -18.47 -24.07 -12.19
C ASP A 227 -19.72 -24.19 -11.29
N GLY A 228 -20.78 -23.48 -11.68
CA GLY A 228 -22.05 -23.44 -10.94
C GLY A 228 -22.04 -22.58 -9.66
N TRP A 229 -20.94 -21.89 -9.36
CA TRP A 229 -20.76 -21.07 -8.17
C TRP A 229 -20.33 -19.63 -8.50
N GLU A 230 -21.09 -18.67 -7.98
CA GLU A 230 -20.80 -17.25 -8.02
C GLU A 230 -20.13 -16.85 -6.70
N LEU A 231 -18.98 -16.19 -6.80
CA LEU A 231 -18.30 -15.54 -5.68
C LEU A 231 -18.77 -14.08 -5.59
N THR A 232 -18.93 -13.58 -4.36
CA THR A 232 -19.18 -12.17 -4.08
C THR A 232 -18.27 -11.71 -2.94
N VAL A 233 -17.50 -10.65 -3.19
CA VAL A 233 -16.54 -10.08 -2.25
C VAL A 233 -16.83 -8.61 -1.99
N GLY A 234 -16.76 -8.20 -0.72
CA GLY A 234 -16.61 -6.80 -0.31
C GLY A 234 -15.36 -6.62 0.55
N ILE A 235 -14.76 -5.44 0.55
CA ILE A 235 -13.49 -5.17 1.26
C ILE A 235 -13.65 -3.95 2.19
N GLU A 236 -13.11 -4.07 3.40
CA GLU A 236 -13.04 -3.02 4.43
C GLU A 236 -11.56 -2.64 4.60
N ILE A 237 -11.11 -1.56 3.95
CA ILE A 237 -9.70 -1.13 3.95
C ILE A 237 -9.50 -0.04 5.02
N HIS A 238 -8.70 -0.34 6.04
CA HIS A 238 -8.34 0.62 7.08
C HIS A 238 -6.94 1.19 6.79
N ALA A 239 -6.86 2.45 6.38
CA ALA A 239 -5.61 3.13 6.04
C ALA A 239 -5.31 4.24 7.07
N GLN A 240 -4.07 4.31 7.55
CA GLN A 240 -3.64 5.25 8.58
C GLN A 240 -3.21 6.57 7.96
N LEU A 241 -3.82 7.68 8.40
CA LEU A 241 -3.52 9.01 7.87
C LEU A 241 -2.10 9.47 8.29
N ASN A 242 -1.42 10.17 7.38
CA ASN A 242 -0.03 10.63 7.47
C ASN A 242 0.18 11.89 8.34
N THR A 243 -0.56 12.03 9.44
CA THR A 243 -0.64 13.29 10.20
C THR A 243 0.39 13.36 11.32
N ALA A 244 0.75 14.58 11.75
CA ALA A 244 1.69 14.81 12.87
C ALA A 244 1.06 14.69 14.27
N ARG A 245 -0.28 14.60 14.36
CA ARG A 245 -1.03 14.37 15.62
C ARG A 245 -2.14 13.34 15.42
N LYS A 246 -2.57 12.77 16.55
CA LYS A 246 -3.70 11.82 16.69
C LYS A 246 -5.06 12.44 16.33
N LEU A 247 -6.09 11.62 16.12
CA LEU A 247 -7.39 12.07 15.60
C LEU A 247 -8.12 13.03 16.56
N PHE A 248 -8.20 12.66 17.84
CA PHE A 248 -8.93 13.39 18.89
C PHE A 248 -8.03 13.85 20.04
N SER A 249 -6.72 13.90 19.82
CA SER A 249 -5.71 14.10 20.87
C SER A 249 -4.57 14.98 20.37
N PRO A 250 -4.00 15.85 21.23
CA PRO A 250 -2.87 16.69 20.86
C PRO A 250 -1.53 15.93 20.84
N ALA A 251 -1.50 14.66 21.26
CA ALA A 251 -0.29 13.85 21.22
C ALA A 251 0.20 13.66 19.77
N ALA A 252 1.52 13.66 19.61
CA ALA A 252 2.16 13.39 18.33
C ALA A 252 1.94 11.95 17.90
N THR A 253 1.97 11.71 16.60
CA THR A 253 1.96 10.36 16.02
C THR A 253 3.32 9.67 16.21
N SER A 254 3.31 8.34 16.24
CA SER A 254 4.48 7.50 16.58
C SER A 254 4.33 6.10 15.96
N PHE A 255 5.47 5.44 15.71
CA PHE A 255 5.51 4.12 15.05
C PHE A 255 6.41 3.11 15.77
N ASN A 256 7.64 3.52 16.09
CA ASN A 256 8.70 2.65 16.64
C ASN A 256 9.45 3.31 17.82
N ASP A 257 8.90 4.38 18.37
CA ASP A 257 9.43 5.11 19.53
C ASP A 257 9.15 4.35 20.83
N ASP A 258 9.74 4.78 21.95
CA ASP A 258 9.63 4.08 23.23
C ASP A 258 8.15 3.86 23.65
N PRO A 259 7.75 2.66 24.11
CA PRO A 259 6.35 2.36 24.39
C PRO A 259 5.69 3.33 25.38
N ASN A 260 4.47 3.76 25.07
CA ASN A 260 3.67 4.70 25.87
C ASN A 260 4.25 6.12 26.05
N SER A 261 5.26 6.53 25.27
CA SER A 261 5.81 7.90 25.30
C SER A 261 4.96 8.94 24.54
N HIS A 262 4.14 8.52 23.57
CA HIS A 262 3.30 9.37 22.72
C HIS A 262 1.82 9.27 23.12
N VAL A 263 1.49 9.70 24.35
CA VAL A 263 0.18 9.48 24.99
C VAL A 263 -0.30 10.74 25.72
N ALA A 264 -1.55 11.17 25.46
CA ALA A 264 -2.25 12.19 26.22
C ALA A 264 -3.30 11.60 27.18
N LEU A 265 -3.83 12.41 28.11
CA LEU A 265 -4.85 12.00 29.09
C LEU A 265 -6.09 11.34 28.44
N PHE A 266 -6.51 11.82 27.27
CA PHE A 266 -7.63 11.24 26.54
C PHE A 266 -7.31 9.88 25.89
N ASP A 267 -6.08 9.68 25.43
CA ASP A 267 -5.65 8.44 24.75
C ASP A 267 -5.77 7.22 25.68
N VAL A 268 -5.49 7.41 26.97
CA VAL A 268 -5.65 6.40 28.05
C VAL A 268 -6.95 6.58 28.86
N ALA A 269 -7.94 7.29 28.29
CA ALA A 269 -9.29 7.45 28.84
C ALA A 269 -9.36 7.94 30.30
N MET A 270 -8.46 8.85 30.71
CA MET A 270 -8.45 9.40 32.07
C MET A 270 -9.78 10.09 32.40
N PRO A 271 -10.37 9.86 33.60
CA PRO A 271 -11.63 10.49 33.99
C PRO A 271 -11.60 12.02 33.86
N GLY A 272 -12.60 12.58 33.19
CA GLY A 272 -12.70 14.02 32.91
C GLY A 272 -11.93 14.51 31.68
N SER A 273 -11.24 13.63 30.95
CA SER A 273 -10.72 13.95 29.61
C SER A 273 -11.84 13.93 28.56
N GLN A 274 -11.68 14.67 27.47
CA GLN A 274 -12.64 14.79 26.36
C GLN A 274 -11.93 14.72 25.00
N PRO A 275 -12.60 14.20 23.94
CA PRO A 275 -12.06 14.16 22.60
C PRO A 275 -11.90 15.58 22.02
N ARG A 276 -10.79 15.83 21.32
CA ARG A 276 -10.51 17.10 20.64
C ARG A 276 -10.04 16.87 19.21
N PHE A 277 -10.98 16.87 18.26
CA PHE A 277 -10.71 16.65 16.83
C PHE A 277 -9.61 17.57 16.30
N GLN A 278 -8.54 16.98 15.77
CA GLN A 278 -7.43 17.70 15.12
C GLN A 278 -7.80 17.94 13.65
N LYS A 279 -8.12 19.20 13.31
CA LYS A 279 -8.62 19.60 11.97
C LYS A 279 -7.64 19.25 10.85
N GLU A 280 -6.36 19.22 11.16
CA GLU A 280 -5.26 18.86 10.28
C GLU A 280 -5.43 17.44 9.70
N THR A 281 -6.14 16.54 10.40
CA THR A 281 -6.43 15.17 9.93
C THR A 281 -7.49 15.10 8.83
N LEU A 282 -8.33 16.13 8.67
CA LEU A 282 -9.35 16.18 7.62
C LEU A 282 -8.72 16.35 6.23
N ILE A 283 -7.58 17.03 6.12
CA ILE A 283 -6.94 17.33 4.84
C ILE A 283 -6.56 16.05 4.07
N PRO A 284 -5.77 15.11 4.63
CA PRO A 284 -5.46 13.85 3.94
C PRO A 284 -6.69 12.96 3.74
N ALA A 285 -7.66 12.97 4.66
CA ALA A 285 -8.93 12.24 4.50
C ALA A 285 -9.73 12.74 3.29
N LEU A 286 -9.81 14.06 3.09
CA LEU A 286 -10.45 14.67 1.92
C LEU A 286 -9.66 14.40 0.62
N ARG A 287 -8.32 14.42 0.65
CA ARG A 287 -7.51 14.01 -0.51
C ARG A 287 -7.81 12.57 -0.93
N ALA A 288 -7.82 11.64 0.03
CA ALA A 288 -8.20 10.25 -0.20
C ALA A 288 -9.60 10.15 -0.81
N ALA A 289 -10.62 10.78 -0.21
CA ALA A 289 -11.98 10.72 -0.72
C ALA A 289 -12.13 11.32 -2.14
N CYS A 290 -11.40 12.40 -2.46
CA CYS A 290 -11.37 12.96 -3.81
C CYS A 290 -10.66 12.03 -4.81
N ALA A 291 -9.54 11.40 -4.44
CA ALA A 291 -8.82 10.42 -5.26
C ALA A 291 -9.61 9.13 -5.50
N LEU A 292 -10.59 8.86 -4.64
CA LEU A 292 -11.52 7.73 -4.69
C LEU A 292 -12.91 8.15 -5.23
N ASN A 293 -12.98 9.28 -5.94
CA ASN A 293 -14.15 9.83 -6.63
C ASN A 293 -15.42 9.99 -5.75
N CYS A 294 -15.27 10.18 -4.44
CA CYS A 294 -16.41 10.20 -3.51
C CYS A 294 -17.14 11.56 -3.45
N ASP A 295 -18.45 11.48 -3.19
CA ASP A 295 -19.28 12.59 -2.72
C ASP A 295 -18.87 13.00 -1.29
N ILE A 296 -18.13 14.11 -1.17
CA ILE A 296 -17.86 14.72 0.14
C ILE A 296 -19.16 15.28 0.72
N GLN A 297 -19.48 14.89 1.95
CA GLN A 297 -20.69 15.34 2.64
C GLN A 297 -20.44 16.72 3.30
N PRO A 298 -21.35 17.71 3.14
CA PRO A 298 -21.16 19.05 3.70
C PRO A 298 -21.30 19.08 5.24
N VAL A 299 -21.94 18.05 5.81
CA VAL A 299 -22.05 17.81 7.26
C VAL A 299 -21.74 16.34 7.53
N SER A 300 -20.97 16.09 8.59
CA SER A 300 -20.59 14.76 9.07
C SER A 300 -20.59 14.73 10.60
N ARG A 301 -20.77 13.54 11.20
CA ARG A 301 -20.77 13.35 12.66
C ARG A 301 -19.91 12.17 13.06
N PHE A 302 -19.50 12.18 14.32
CA PHE A 302 -18.80 11.09 14.96
C PHE A 302 -19.74 10.29 15.86
N ASP A 303 -19.52 8.98 15.91
CA ASP A 303 -20.33 7.98 16.61
C ASP A 303 -19.43 7.08 17.48
N ARG A 304 -19.98 6.57 18.58
CA ARG A 304 -19.31 5.63 19.50
C ARG A 304 -19.68 4.18 19.19
N LYS A 305 -18.70 3.40 18.75
CA LYS A 305 -18.73 1.94 18.50
C LYS A 305 -18.25 1.24 19.77
N HIS A 306 -19.16 0.81 20.63
CA HIS A 306 -18.87 0.30 21.97
C HIS A 306 -18.40 -1.15 21.95
N TYR A 307 -17.18 -1.40 22.41
CA TYR A 307 -16.68 -2.75 22.70
C TYR A 307 -15.63 -2.70 23.81
N PHE A 308 -15.66 -3.70 24.70
CA PHE A 308 -14.67 -3.82 25.76
C PHE A 308 -13.53 -4.73 25.29
N TRP A 309 -12.39 -4.12 25.00
CA TRP A 309 -11.12 -4.81 24.77
C TRP A 309 -9.98 -3.96 25.35
N TRP A 310 -8.90 -4.61 25.77
CA TRP A 310 -7.84 -3.95 26.55
C TRP A 310 -6.99 -2.95 25.77
N ASP A 311 -7.04 -2.99 24.42
CA ASP A 311 -6.38 -2.00 23.56
C ASP A 311 -7.23 -0.76 23.25
N GLN A 312 -8.50 -0.75 23.68
CA GLN A 312 -9.42 0.38 23.55
C GLN A 312 -9.85 0.88 24.93
N PRO A 313 -9.03 1.71 25.61
CA PRO A 313 -9.16 2.00 27.05
C PRO A 313 -10.45 2.75 27.43
N SER A 314 -11.08 3.43 26.48
CA SER A 314 -12.39 4.09 26.64
C SER A 314 -13.59 3.12 26.64
N GLY A 315 -13.42 1.86 26.22
CA GLY A 315 -14.53 0.92 26.00
C GLY A 315 -15.41 1.24 24.77
N TYR A 316 -14.99 2.21 23.95
CA TYR A 316 -15.61 2.55 22.67
C TYR A 316 -14.60 3.18 21.71
N GLN A 317 -14.71 2.86 20.44
CA GLN A 317 -13.99 3.50 19.34
C GLN A 317 -14.84 4.66 18.80
N ILE A 318 -14.25 5.85 18.62
CA ILE A 318 -14.91 6.94 17.90
C ILE A 318 -14.68 6.73 16.39
N THR A 319 -15.77 6.70 15.63
CA THR A 319 -15.85 6.41 14.20
C THR A 319 -16.97 7.25 13.55
N GLN A 320 -17.41 6.98 12.33
CA GLN A 320 -18.56 7.67 11.69
C GLN A 320 -19.48 6.67 10.99
N TYR A 321 -20.60 6.32 11.60
CA TYR A 321 -21.52 5.29 11.12
C TYR A 321 -22.77 5.88 10.44
N TYR A 322 -23.42 6.87 11.07
CA TYR A 322 -24.66 7.46 10.54
C TYR A 322 -24.39 8.57 9.49
N GLU A 323 -23.42 9.45 9.77
CA GLU A 323 -23.05 10.60 8.90
C GLU A 323 -21.54 10.60 8.56
N PRO A 324 -21.00 9.57 7.85
CA PRO A 324 -19.62 9.54 7.37
C PRO A 324 -19.30 10.71 6.41
N PHE A 325 -18.04 11.16 6.41
CA PHE A 325 -17.64 12.37 5.69
C PHE A 325 -17.64 12.24 4.15
N ALA A 326 -17.59 11.01 3.61
CA ALA A 326 -17.64 10.77 2.17
C ALA A 326 -18.44 9.51 1.81
N ARG A 327 -19.13 9.53 0.66
CA ARG A 327 -20.01 8.46 0.16
C ARG A 327 -19.83 8.24 -1.34
N ASN A 328 -20.40 7.17 -1.89
CA ASN A 328 -20.62 6.97 -3.33
C ASN A 328 -19.37 7.11 -4.24
N GLY A 329 -18.19 6.68 -3.77
CA GLY A 329 -17.01 6.65 -4.63
C GLY A 329 -17.09 5.57 -5.70
N GLU A 330 -16.20 5.64 -6.69
CA GLU A 330 -16.03 4.61 -7.71
C GLU A 330 -14.58 4.55 -8.19
N ILE A 331 -14.09 3.33 -8.45
CA ILE A 331 -12.77 3.07 -9.00
C ILE A 331 -12.91 2.13 -10.21
N GLU A 332 -12.46 2.60 -11.37
CA GLU A 332 -12.26 1.74 -12.53
C GLU A 332 -10.94 0.95 -12.37
N LEU A 333 -11.01 -0.35 -12.66
CA LEU A 333 -9.86 -1.20 -12.90
C LEU A 333 -9.91 -1.68 -14.34
N THR A 334 -8.76 -1.76 -14.98
CA THR A 334 -8.62 -2.05 -16.40
C THR A 334 -7.72 -3.28 -16.63
N ALA A 335 -7.74 -3.87 -17.82
CA ALA A 335 -6.89 -5.01 -18.18
C ALA A 335 -5.39 -4.75 -17.89
N ARG A 336 -4.93 -3.49 -18.06
CA ARG A 336 -3.56 -3.04 -17.75
C ARG A 336 -3.22 -3.04 -16.26
N ASP A 337 -4.19 -2.90 -15.35
CA ASP A 337 -4.00 -3.09 -13.90
C ASP A 337 -3.80 -4.58 -13.53
N GLY A 338 -4.08 -5.47 -14.49
CA GLY A 338 -3.86 -6.91 -14.35
C GLY A 338 -4.98 -7.62 -13.59
N ILE A 339 -6.24 -7.22 -13.77
CA ILE A 339 -7.45 -7.90 -13.30
C ILE A 339 -7.57 -9.36 -13.77
N ALA A 340 -8.61 -10.07 -13.36
CA ALA A 340 -8.97 -11.38 -13.93
C ALA A 340 -9.40 -11.19 -15.39
N ALA A 341 -9.04 -12.14 -16.27
CA ALA A 341 -9.41 -12.07 -17.69
C ALA A 341 -10.94 -12.28 -17.89
N GLU A 342 -11.56 -12.87 -16.88
CA GLU A 342 -12.99 -13.11 -16.71
C GLU A 342 -13.80 -11.81 -16.46
N ASP A 343 -13.15 -10.69 -16.06
CA ASP A 343 -13.80 -9.37 -15.92
C ASP A 343 -13.77 -8.53 -17.22
N GLY A 344 -13.02 -8.95 -18.24
CA GLY A 344 -12.92 -8.24 -19.52
C GLY A 344 -11.89 -7.09 -19.55
N GLU A 345 -12.19 -6.02 -20.30
CA GLU A 345 -11.26 -4.90 -20.54
C GLU A 345 -11.26 -3.87 -19.40
N SER A 346 -12.40 -3.60 -18.77
CA SER A 346 -12.49 -2.83 -17.53
C SER A 346 -13.73 -3.17 -16.69
N ILE A 347 -13.63 -2.88 -15.39
CA ILE A 347 -14.65 -3.08 -14.37
C ILE A 347 -14.60 -1.94 -13.35
N THR A 348 -15.76 -1.35 -13.05
CA THR A 348 -15.88 -0.29 -12.02
C THR A 348 -16.40 -0.89 -10.72
N ILE A 349 -15.73 -0.58 -9.60
CA ILE A 349 -16.09 -1.02 -8.25
C ILE A 349 -16.54 0.20 -7.45
N GLY A 350 -17.76 0.16 -6.91
CA GLY A 350 -18.31 1.20 -6.06
C GLY A 350 -17.76 1.16 -4.62
N ILE A 351 -17.45 2.33 -4.09
CA ILE A 351 -17.16 2.59 -2.67
C ILE A 351 -18.44 3.10 -2.03
N GLN A 352 -18.92 2.42 -1.00
CA GLN A 352 -20.15 2.83 -0.30
C GLN A 352 -19.91 4.11 0.51
N GLN A 353 -18.87 4.11 1.34
CA GLN A 353 -18.52 5.23 2.21
C GLN A 353 -17.05 5.19 2.61
N ILE A 354 -16.54 6.35 3.04
CA ILE A 354 -15.27 6.49 3.75
C ILE A 354 -15.57 7.22 5.06
N GLN A 355 -15.08 6.67 6.16
CA GLN A 355 -15.30 7.17 7.52
C GLN A 355 -13.98 7.37 8.26
N MET A 356 -13.87 8.42 9.09
CA MET A 356 -12.69 8.67 9.93
C MET A 356 -12.84 7.98 11.29
N GLU A 357 -11.85 7.20 11.73
CA GLU A 357 -11.89 6.54 13.05
C GLU A 357 -10.54 6.43 13.77
N GLN A 358 -10.58 6.05 15.06
CA GLN A 358 -9.40 5.85 15.90
C GLN A 358 -8.80 4.45 15.74
N ASP A 359 -7.48 4.32 15.63
CA ASP A 359 -6.81 3.02 15.84
C ASP A 359 -6.71 2.66 17.34
N THR A 360 -6.55 1.37 17.59
CA THR A 360 -6.39 0.74 18.92
C THR A 360 -4.93 0.77 19.38
N ALA A 361 -4.68 0.52 20.67
CA ALA A 361 -3.33 0.29 21.18
C ALA A 361 -2.67 -0.95 20.53
N LYS A 362 -1.35 -1.07 20.67
CA LYS A 362 -0.58 -2.22 20.17
C LYS A 362 -0.46 -3.27 21.28
N THR A 363 -1.13 -4.41 21.12
CA THR A 363 -1.03 -5.55 22.05
C THR A 363 0.19 -6.39 21.72
N LEU A 364 1.06 -6.63 22.71
CA LEU A 364 2.25 -7.49 22.62
C LEU A 364 2.07 -8.69 23.56
N ALA A 365 1.79 -9.86 23.01
CA ALA A 365 1.67 -11.10 23.79
C ALA A 365 3.03 -11.53 24.38
N GLN A 366 3.03 -11.90 25.66
CA GLN A 366 4.18 -12.38 26.41
C GLN A 366 3.93 -13.84 26.87
N PRO A 367 4.97 -14.56 27.35
CA PRO A 367 4.78 -15.84 28.02
C PRO A 367 3.86 -15.73 29.25
N ASN A 368 3.26 -16.86 29.65
CA ASN A 368 2.39 -16.99 30.84
C ASN A 368 1.11 -16.14 30.77
N ASP A 369 0.48 -16.05 29.59
CA ASP A 369 -0.79 -15.35 29.32
C ASP A 369 -0.81 -13.85 29.67
N VAL A 370 0.37 -13.24 29.83
CA VAL A 370 0.53 -11.80 30.00
C VAL A 370 0.46 -11.12 28.63
N SER A 371 -0.21 -9.96 28.57
CA SER A 371 -0.14 -9.04 27.42
C SER A 371 0.41 -7.70 27.88
N TRP A 372 1.35 -7.15 27.13
CA TRP A 372 1.80 -5.76 27.28
C TRP A 372 1.05 -4.87 26.29
N LEU A 373 0.80 -3.63 26.69
CA LEU A 373 0.06 -2.65 25.91
C LEU A 373 0.94 -1.45 25.63
N ASP A 374 0.94 -1.02 24.38
CA ASP A 374 1.57 0.22 23.92
C ASP A 374 0.51 1.15 23.32
N PHE A 375 0.19 2.19 24.08
CA PHE A 375 -0.78 3.23 23.74
C PHE A 375 -0.23 4.32 22.80
N ASN A 376 1.01 4.22 22.31
CA ASN A 376 1.52 5.12 21.27
C ASN A 376 0.58 5.16 20.05
N ARG A 377 0.03 4.00 19.65
CA ARG A 377 -0.90 3.86 18.51
C ARG A 377 -2.36 4.17 18.84
N VAL A 378 -2.78 4.19 20.11
CA VAL A 378 -4.21 4.40 20.42
C VAL A 378 -4.63 5.82 20.05
N GLY A 379 -5.77 5.98 19.40
CA GLY A 379 -6.25 7.27 18.91
C GLY A 379 -5.56 7.78 17.63
N MET A 380 -4.67 6.98 17.01
CA MET A 380 -4.13 7.30 15.69
C MET A 380 -5.26 7.46 14.65
N PRO A 381 -5.13 8.39 13.70
CA PRO A 381 -6.20 8.66 12.74
C PRO A 381 -6.19 7.66 11.60
N LEU A 382 -7.32 6.98 11.41
CA LEU A 382 -7.59 6.10 10.28
C LEU A 382 -8.67 6.69 9.38
N ILE A 383 -8.66 6.29 8.11
CA ILE A 383 -9.87 6.18 7.30
C ILE A 383 -10.19 4.70 7.08
N GLU A 384 -11.45 4.35 7.20
CA GLU A 384 -12.00 3.06 6.77
C GLU A 384 -12.77 3.28 5.46
N ILE A 385 -12.33 2.59 4.39
CA ILE A 385 -12.91 2.63 3.04
C ILE A 385 -13.68 1.34 2.84
N ILE A 386 -15.00 1.44 2.68
CA ILE A 386 -15.91 0.29 2.60
C ILE A 386 -16.40 0.15 1.16
N THR A 387 -16.04 -0.95 0.48
CA THR A 387 -16.55 -1.24 -0.87
C THR A 387 -17.98 -1.76 -0.83
N ARG A 388 -18.69 -1.59 -1.94
CA ARG A 388 -19.88 -2.41 -2.23
C ARG A 388 -19.44 -3.86 -2.49
N PRO A 389 -20.34 -4.86 -2.33
CA PRO A 389 -20.04 -6.26 -2.58
C PRO A 389 -20.14 -6.60 -4.10
N GLU A 390 -19.30 -5.95 -4.90
CA GLU A 390 -19.33 -5.98 -6.38
C GLU A 390 -18.12 -6.73 -7.00
N LEU A 391 -17.21 -7.26 -6.16
CA LEU A 391 -16.02 -7.99 -6.62
C LEU A 391 -16.30 -9.49 -6.77
N HIS A 392 -16.19 -10.00 -7.99
CA HIS A 392 -16.52 -11.40 -8.31
C HIS A 392 -15.30 -12.33 -8.49
N HIS A 393 -14.09 -11.78 -8.66
CA HIS A 393 -12.87 -12.56 -8.91
C HIS A 393 -11.75 -12.29 -7.88
N PRO A 394 -11.12 -13.32 -7.27
CA PRO A 394 -10.09 -13.16 -6.24
C PRO A 394 -8.90 -12.27 -6.62
N ARG A 395 -8.43 -12.36 -7.87
CA ARG A 395 -7.34 -11.55 -8.41
C ARG A 395 -7.74 -10.09 -8.56
N THR A 396 -8.94 -9.81 -9.04
CA THR A 396 -9.47 -8.46 -9.20
C THR A 396 -9.65 -7.78 -7.84
N ALA A 397 -10.09 -8.53 -6.82
CA ALA A 397 -10.11 -8.05 -5.43
C ALA A 397 -8.71 -7.70 -4.89
N ALA A 398 -7.67 -8.48 -5.23
CA ALA A 398 -6.29 -8.14 -4.87
C ALA A 398 -5.70 -6.98 -5.69
N VAL A 399 -6.10 -6.82 -6.97
CA VAL A 399 -5.77 -5.66 -7.80
C VAL A 399 -6.43 -4.39 -7.25
N PHE A 400 -7.68 -4.46 -6.80
CA PHE A 400 -8.38 -3.35 -6.16
C PHE A 400 -7.60 -2.82 -4.94
N VAL A 401 -7.20 -3.69 -4.00
CA VAL A 401 -6.41 -3.28 -2.82
C VAL A 401 -5.09 -2.62 -3.22
N ARG A 402 -4.43 -3.09 -4.29
CA ARG A 402 -3.24 -2.45 -4.87
C ARG A 402 -3.52 -1.06 -5.42
N LYS A 403 -4.62 -0.89 -6.17
CA LYS A 403 -5.06 0.37 -6.77
C LYS A 403 -5.33 1.41 -5.68
N ILE A 404 -6.07 1.04 -4.63
CA ILE A 404 -6.32 1.89 -3.47
C ILE A 404 -5.00 2.33 -2.81
N GLN A 405 -4.05 1.40 -2.58
CA GLN A 405 -2.74 1.74 -2.04
C GLN A 405 -1.98 2.76 -2.92
N MET A 406 -1.98 2.56 -4.25
CA MET A 406 -1.33 3.48 -5.20
C MET A 406 -1.96 4.88 -5.18
N LEU A 407 -3.29 4.96 -5.17
CA LEU A 407 -4.03 6.23 -5.13
C LEU A 407 -3.80 6.98 -3.80
N LEU A 408 -3.88 6.29 -2.66
CA LEU A 408 -3.66 6.89 -1.33
C LEU A 408 -2.22 7.38 -1.11
N ASN A 409 -1.24 6.67 -1.66
CA ASN A 409 0.16 7.12 -1.68
C ASN A 409 0.32 8.38 -2.56
N ALA A 410 -0.18 8.34 -3.80
CA ALA A 410 0.02 9.41 -4.78
C ALA A 410 -0.55 10.77 -4.35
N VAL A 411 -1.63 10.78 -3.57
CA VAL A 411 -2.24 12.02 -3.04
C VAL A 411 -1.75 12.40 -1.65
N ASP A 412 -0.71 11.73 -1.13
CA ASP A 412 -0.16 11.97 0.21
C ASP A 412 -1.26 11.96 1.28
N ALA A 413 -2.06 10.89 1.33
CA ALA A 413 -3.14 10.76 2.31
C ALA A 413 -2.80 9.82 3.48
N CYS A 414 -1.99 8.79 3.23
CA CYS A 414 -1.80 7.69 4.19
C CYS A 414 -0.34 7.30 4.34
N VAL A 415 -0.03 6.66 5.45
CA VAL A 415 1.25 5.95 5.65
C VAL A 415 1.28 4.79 4.67
N SER A 416 2.30 4.75 3.80
CA SER A 416 2.41 3.76 2.75
C SER A 416 2.79 2.38 3.30
N GLY A 417 2.24 1.33 2.68
CA GLY A 417 2.60 -0.06 2.91
C GLY A 417 1.57 -0.90 3.70
N MET A 418 1.43 -2.18 3.34
CA MET A 418 0.74 -3.17 4.19
C MET A 418 1.73 -3.81 5.18
N GLU A 419 2.96 -3.97 4.72
CA GLU A 419 4.12 -4.49 5.43
C GLU A 419 4.63 -3.58 6.56
N THR A 420 4.40 -2.26 6.44
CA THR A 420 4.62 -1.26 7.50
C THR A 420 3.48 -1.21 8.52
N GLY A 421 2.31 -1.79 8.18
CA GLY A 421 1.05 -1.63 8.92
C GLY A 421 0.26 -0.36 8.60
N GLY A 422 0.73 0.48 7.67
CA GLY A 422 0.05 1.71 7.24
C GLY A 422 -1.33 1.48 6.61
N MET A 423 -1.50 0.35 5.91
CA MET A 423 -2.78 -0.10 5.36
C MET A 423 -3.11 -1.54 5.77
N ARG A 424 -4.36 -1.77 6.20
CA ARG A 424 -4.96 -3.09 6.48
C ARG A 424 -6.14 -3.31 5.55
N ALA A 425 -6.41 -4.56 5.19
CA ALA A 425 -7.63 -4.95 4.49
C ALA A 425 -8.26 -6.16 5.18
N ASP A 426 -9.52 -6.03 5.58
CA ASP A 426 -10.36 -7.15 5.98
C ASP A 426 -11.36 -7.44 4.84
N VAL A 427 -11.64 -8.73 4.61
CA VAL A 427 -12.31 -9.17 3.38
C VAL A 427 -13.53 -10.03 3.68
N ASN A 428 -14.67 -9.62 3.14
CA ASN A 428 -15.95 -10.28 3.28
C ASN A 428 -16.20 -11.20 2.10
N VAL A 429 -16.27 -12.50 2.33
CA VAL A 429 -16.47 -13.53 1.30
C VAL A 429 -17.84 -14.21 1.46
N SER A 430 -18.57 -14.29 0.35
CA SER A 430 -19.82 -15.01 0.21
C SER A 430 -19.84 -15.79 -1.12
N VAL A 431 -20.54 -16.92 -1.17
CA VAL A 431 -20.81 -17.65 -2.41
C VAL A 431 -22.29 -18.00 -2.54
N ARG A 432 -22.81 -17.97 -3.77
CA ARG A 432 -24.16 -18.46 -4.14
C ARG A 432 -24.07 -19.31 -5.42
N ARG A 433 -25.11 -20.08 -5.74
CA ARG A 433 -25.17 -20.76 -7.05
C ARG A 433 -25.36 -19.72 -8.16
N THR A 434 -24.79 -19.94 -9.34
CA THR A 434 -24.98 -19.11 -10.57
C THR A 434 -26.38 -19.29 -11.19
N GLY A 435 -27.42 -19.21 -10.36
CA GLY A 435 -28.82 -19.42 -10.74
C GLY A 435 -29.51 -18.12 -11.09
N ASP A 436 -30.66 -17.87 -10.45
CA ASP A 436 -31.38 -16.60 -10.56
C ASP A 436 -30.57 -15.46 -9.90
N PRO A 437 -30.21 -14.38 -10.61
CA PRO A 437 -29.52 -13.22 -10.03
C PRO A 437 -30.28 -12.55 -8.88
N ASN A 438 -31.61 -12.75 -8.79
CA ASN A 438 -32.45 -12.27 -7.69
C ASN A 438 -32.31 -13.11 -6.40
N THR A 439 -31.57 -14.22 -6.43
CA THR A 439 -31.27 -15.02 -5.23
C THR A 439 -30.46 -14.17 -4.24
N PRO A 440 -30.88 -14.03 -2.96
CA PRO A 440 -30.09 -13.31 -1.96
C PRO A 440 -28.64 -13.80 -1.88
N LEU A 441 -27.72 -12.88 -1.54
CA LEU A 441 -26.32 -13.24 -1.32
C LEU A 441 -26.19 -14.31 -0.22
N GLY A 442 -25.22 -15.20 -0.37
CA GLY A 442 -24.89 -16.22 0.63
C GLY A 442 -24.39 -15.62 1.95
N THR A 443 -24.26 -16.45 2.98
CA THR A 443 -23.89 -15.99 4.32
C THR A 443 -22.46 -15.44 4.40
N ARG A 444 -22.34 -14.14 4.65
CA ARG A 444 -21.07 -13.41 4.81
C ARG A 444 -20.15 -14.05 5.86
N THR A 445 -18.96 -14.45 5.42
CA THR A 445 -17.82 -14.80 6.27
C THR A 445 -16.76 -13.71 6.15
N GLU A 446 -16.26 -13.23 7.28
CA GLU A 446 -15.27 -12.15 7.35
C GLU A 446 -13.87 -12.76 7.55
N ILE A 447 -12.87 -12.29 6.79
CA ILE A 447 -11.47 -12.72 6.89
C ILE A 447 -10.61 -11.55 7.34
N LYS A 448 -9.98 -11.68 8.51
CA LYS A 448 -9.04 -10.70 9.06
C LYS A 448 -7.57 -11.15 9.00
N ASN A 449 -6.65 -10.22 9.28
CA ASN A 449 -5.19 -10.40 9.32
C ASN A 449 -4.53 -10.64 7.95
N LEU A 450 -5.01 -9.95 6.90
CA LEU A 450 -4.47 -10.06 5.54
C LEU A 450 -3.36 -9.02 5.34
N SER A 451 -2.14 -9.34 5.79
CA SER A 451 -1.00 -8.41 5.81
C SER A 451 -0.28 -8.19 4.47
N THR A 452 -0.78 -8.74 3.36
CA THR A 452 -0.21 -8.55 2.01
C THR A 452 -1.30 -8.69 0.94
N ILE A 453 -1.13 -8.01 -0.20
CA ILE A 453 -2.03 -8.13 -1.35
C ILE A 453 -2.16 -9.59 -1.84
N LYS A 454 -1.08 -10.38 -1.78
CA LYS A 454 -1.15 -11.80 -2.15
C LYS A 454 -1.98 -12.63 -1.15
N ALA A 455 -1.92 -12.29 0.14
CA ALA A 455 -2.76 -12.93 1.15
C ALA A 455 -4.26 -12.70 0.89
N VAL A 456 -4.65 -11.54 0.33
CA VAL A 456 -6.03 -11.27 -0.09
C VAL A 456 -6.50 -12.30 -1.13
N GLU A 457 -5.77 -12.46 -2.25
CA GLU A 457 -6.14 -13.44 -3.29
C GLU A 457 -6.16 -14.88 -2.75
N ASP A 458 -5.07 -15.31 -2.08
CA ASP A 458 -4.94 -16.68 -1.56
C ASP A 458 -6.02 -17.02 -0.50
N ALA A 459 -6.45 -16.03 0.30
CA ALA A 459 -7.48 -16.22 1.33
C ALA A 459 -8.90 -16.23 0.77
N ILE A 460 -9.22 -15.38 -0.22
CA ILE A 460 -10.52 -15.40 -0.90
C ILE A 460 -10.73 -16.76 -1.56
N ILE A 461 -9.72 -17.27 -2.28
CA ILE A 461 -9.74 -18.60 -2.89
C ILE A 461 -10.00 -19.69 -1.83
N ALA A 462 -9.23 -19.69 -0.74
CA ALA A 462 -9.35 -20.70 0.31
C ALA A 462 -10.70 -20.67 1.05
N GLU A 463 -11.31 -19.50 1.20
CA GLU A 463 -12.62 -19.35 1.84
C GLU A 463 -13.77 -19.67 0.90
N ARG A 464 -13.70 -19.25 -0.37
CA ARG A 464 -14.62 -19.65 -1.45
C ARG A 464 -14.71 -21.18 -1.52
N ASP A 465 -13.56 -21.84 -1.67
CA ASP A 465 -13.49 -23.31 -1.80
C ASP A 465 -14.01 -24.03 -0.54
N ARG A 466 -13.82 -23.42 0.64
CA ARG A 466 -14.40 -23.93 1.91
C ARG A 466 -15.91 -23.80 1.94
N GLN A 467 -16.46 -22.64 1.56
CA GLN A 467 -17.91 -22.42 1.55
C GLN A 467 -18.61 -23.32 0.53
N ILE A 468 -18.07 -23.39 -0.69
CA ILE A 468 -18.51 -24.30 -1.75
C ILE A 468 -18.58 -25.74 -1.24
N LYS A 469 -17.47 -26.26 -0.69
CA LYS A 469 -17.41 -27.64 -0.20
C LYS A 469 -18.43 -27.94 0.90
N ALA A 470 -18.66 -26.99 1.81
CA ALA A 470 -19.66 -27.15 2.88
C ALA A 470 -21.09 -27.19 2.30
N LEU A 471 -21.42 -26.26 1.40
CA LEU A 471 -22.74 -26.20 0.76
C LEU A 471 -23.00 -27.40 -0.17
N ASP A 472 -22.00 -27.88 -0.91
CA ASP A 472 -22.09 -29.13 -1.71
C ASP A 472 -22.25 -30.38 -0.82
N ALA A 473 -21.82 -30.33 0.45
CA ALA A 473 -22.07 -31.37 1.45
C ALA A 473 -23.44 -31.21 2.17
N GLY A 474 -24.21 -30.16 1.87
CA GLY A 474 -25.47 -29.84 2.53
C GLY A 474 -25.32 -29.16 3.90
N GLU A 475 -24.12 -28.70 4.26
CA GLU A 475 -23.87 -27.93 5.49
C GLU A 475 -24.28 -26.46 5.31
N THR A 476 -24.76 -25.83 6.39
CA THR A 476 -25.08 -24.39 6.40
C THR A 476 -23.87 -23.55 6.77
N ILE A 477 -23.56 -22.51 5.99
CA ILE A 477 -22.55 -21.51 6.37
C ILE A 477 -23.06 -20.68 7.53
N ALA A 478 -22.37 -20.71 8.68
CA ALA A 478 -22.56 -19.74 9.75
C ALA A 478 -21.79 -18.46 9.43
N SER A 479 -22.38 -17.29 9.70
CA SER A 479 -21.64 -16.02 9.61
C SER A 479 -20.65 -15.92 10.76
N GLU A 480 -19.36 -15.79 10.47
CA GLU A 480 -18.29 -15.78 11.46
C GLU A 480 -17.04 -15.02 11.00
N THR A 481 -16.20 -14.65 11.96
CA THR A 481 -14.89 -14.03 11.74
C THR A 481 -13.81 -15.11 11.73
N ARG A 482 -13.07 -15.17 10.62
CA ARG A 482 -11.95 -16.08 10.38
C ARG A 482 -10.67 -15.27 10.19
N GLY A 483 -9.54 -15.90 10.40
CA GLY A 483 -8.21 -15.31 10.28
C GLY A 483 -7.39 -16.03 9.23
N TRP A 484 -6.58 -15.27 8.51
CA TRP A 484 -5.52 -15.81 7.67
C TRP A 484 -4.22 -16.00 8.45
N THR A 485 -3.27 -16.73 7.84
CA THR A 485 -1.90 -16.87 8.35
C THR A 485 -0.98 -17.08 7.15
N LEU A 486 0.13 -16.35 7.07
CA LEU A 486 1.05 -16.40 5.93
C LEU A 486 1.58 -17.82 5.70
N GLY A 487 1.42 -18.32 4.48
CA GLY A 487 1.78 -19.70 4.09
C GLY A 487 0.72 -20.76 4.44
N SER A 488 -0.42 -20.39 5.02
CA SER A 488 -1.58 -21.28 5.12
C SER A 488 -2.18 -21.59 3.75
N LYS A 489 -2.99 -22.66 3.69
CA LYS A 489 -3.91 -22.98 2.59
C LYS A 489 -5.38 -22.97 3.02
N HIS A 490 -5.67 -22.47 4.22
CA HIS A 490 -7.00 -22.44 4.82
C HIS A 490 -7.15 -21.25 5.77
N THR A 491 -8.34 -20.66 5.78
CA THR A 491 -8.79 -19.75 6.83
C THR A 491 -9.00 -20.53 8.14
N ARG A 492 -8.72 -19.91 9.30
CA ARG A 492 -8.99 -20.49 10.62
C ARG A 492 -10.06 -19.66 11.35
N ARG A 493 -11.06 -20.29 11.95
CA ARG A 493 -12.03 -19.62 12.83
C ARG A 493 -11.29 -18.94 13.99
N LEU A 494 -11.48 -17.62 14.16
CA LEU A 494 -10.88 -16.88 15.28
C LEU A 494 -11.79 -16.88 16.51
N ARG A 495 -13.09 -16.60 16.30
CA ARG A 495 -14.10 -16.52 17.35
C ARG A 495 -15.35 -17.30 16.96
N GLY A 496 -16.00 -17.94 17.93
CA GLY A 496 -17.38 -18.43 17.75
C GLY A 496 -18.37 -17.32 18.04
N LYS A 497 -19.39 -17.12 17.18
CA LYS A 497 -20.51 -16.21 17.47
C LYS A 497 -21.38 -16.78 18.59
N GLU A 498 -21.22 -16.24 19.80
CA GLU A 498 -22.29 -16.21 20.80
C GLU A 498 -23.19 -15.00 20.47
N GLY A 499 -24.02 -15.16 19.45
CA GLY A 499 -24.83 -14.08 18.87
C GLY A 499 -24.02 -13.12 17.96
N GLU A 500 -24.70 -12.07 17.49
CA GLU A 500 -24.03 -10.92 16.87
C GLU A 500 -23.62 -9.93 17.97
N VAL A 501 -22.44 -9.31 17.82
CA VAL A 501 -21.93 -8.36 18.81
C VAL A 501 -22.62 -7.02 18.58
N ASP A 502 -23.56 -6.66 19.45
CA ASP A 502 -24.18 -5.34 19.44
C ASP A 502 -23.18 -4.27 19.93
N TYR A 503 -22.59 -3.56 18.97
CA TYR A 503 -21.68 -2.44 19.19
C TYR A 503 -22.40 -1.17 19.69
N ARG A 504 -23.74 -1.14 19.78
CA ARG A 504 -24.54 -0.04 20.35
C ARG A 504 -24.11 1.34 19.85
N TYR A 505 -24.10 1.51 18.52
CA TYR A 505 -23.71 2.75 17.86
C TYR A 505 -24.61 3.92 18.29
N MET A 506 -24.03 4.95 18.90
CA MET A 506 -24.71 6.20 19.23
C MET A 506 -23.88 7.42 18.80
N PRO A 507 -24.49 8.55 18.41
CA PRO A 507 -23.78 9.80 18.18
C PRO A 507 -22.96 10.22 19.39
N ASP A 508 -21.74 10.69 19.14
CA ASP A 508 -20.83 11.16 20.18
C ASP A 508 -21.32 12.50 20.77
N PRO A 509 -21.66 12.58 22.07
CA PRO A 509 -22.19 13.81 22.67
C PRO A 509 -21.11 14.86 22.97
N ASP A 510 -19.83 14.49 22.99
CA ASP A 510 -18.71 15.40 23.26
C ASP A 510 -18.16 16.06 21.98
N LEU A 511 -18.61 15.61 20.80
CA LEU A 511 -18.17 16.13 19.49
C LEU A 511 -19.32 16.80 18.72
N GLY A 512 -19.14 18.08 18.41
CA GLY A 512 -20.03 18.80 17.49
C GLY A 512 -19.95 18.28 16.05
N PRO A 513 -20.97 18.54 15.22
CA PRO A 513 -20.95 18.14 13.81
C PRO A 513 -19.82 18.82 13.05
N LEU A 514 -19.13 18.05 12.21
CA LEU A 514 -18.12 18.54 11.30
C LEU A 514 -18.80 19.13 10.07
N VAL A 515 -18.69 20.46 9.90
CA VAL A 515 -19.16 21.16 8.69
C VAL A 515 -17.98 21.34 7.75
N ILE A 516 -18.12 20.87 6.51
CA ILE A 516 -17.06 20.89 5.49
C ILE A 516 -17.40 21.96 4.45
N GLY A 517 -16.51 22.94 4.27
CA GLY A 517 -16.68 24.02 3.30
C GLY A 517 -16.42 23.54 1.87
N GLN A 518 -17.29 23.92 0.94
CA GLN A 518 -17.14 23.56 -0.48
C GLN A 518 -15.87 24.18 -1.09
N ASP A 519 -15.48 25.37 -0.63
CA ASP A 519 -14.24 26.06 -0.97
C ASP A 519 -12.98 25.22 -0.64
N LEU A 520 -12.99 24.50 0.49
CA LEU A 520 -11.93 23.57 0.86
C LEU A 520 -11.94 22.32 -0.05
N VAL A 521 -13.11 21.79 -0.38
CA VAL A 521 -13.25 20.62 -1.26
C VAL A 521 -12.77 20.94 -2.68
N ASP A 522 -13.16 22.09 -3.22
CA ASP A 522 -12.78 22.54 -4.56
C ASP A 522 -11.27 22.87 -4.63
N HIS A 523 -10.70 23.48 -3.57
CA HIS A 523 -9.26 23.67 -3.46
C HIS A 523 -8.49 22.35 -3.41
N ILE A 524 -8.97 21.36 -2.63
CA ILE A 524 -8.35 20.03 -2.56
C ILE A 524 -8.41 19.34 -3.92
N ARG A 525 -9.57 19.33 -4.59
CA ARG A 525 -9.73 18.77 -5.95
C ARG A 525 -8.81 19.44 -6.97
N ALA A 526 -8.64 20.77 -6.91
CA ALA A 526 -7.70 21.48 -7.77
C ALA A 526 -6.21 21.22 -7.45
N SER A 527 -5.88 20.79 -6.23
CA SER A 527 -4.51 20.44 -5.83
C SER A 527 -4.14 18.99 -6.11
N VAL A 528 -5.12 18.07 -6.11
CA VAL A 528 -4.98 16.68 -6.59
C VAL A 528 -5.08 16.69 -8.13
N LYS A 529 -4.09 17.34 -8.76
CA LYS A 529 -4.17 17.77 -10.17
C LYS A 529 -4.10 16.62 -11.17
N GLU A 530 -3.27 15.62 -10.91
CA GLU A 530 -3.15 14.40 -11.71
C GLU A 530 -3.18 13.17 -10.80
N LEU A 531 -3.91 12.13 -11.22
CA LEU A 531 -3.94 10.82 -10.57
C LEU A 531 -3.05 9.83 -11.33
N PRO A 532 -2.53 8.78 -10.66
CA PRO A 532 -1.72 7.72 -11.28
C PRO A 532 -2.24 7.15 -12.61
N ASP A 533 -3.55 7.10 -12.85
CA ASP A 533 -4.08 6.61 -14.13
C ASP A 533 -3.77 7.51 -15.33
N ILE A 534 -3.56 8.82 -15.13
CA ILE A 534 -3.17 9.75 -16.19
C ILE A 534 -1.70 9.50 -16.54
N GLU A 535 -0.82 9.52 -15.53
CA GLU A 535 0.62 9.26 -15.68
C GLU A 535 0.91 7.86 -16.23
N LEU A 536 0.18 6.83 -15.78
CA LEU A 536 0.27 5.48 -16.32
C LEU A 536 -0.18 5.41 -17.79
N THR A 537 -1.18 6.21 -18.20
CA THR A 537 -1.58 6.29 -19.61
C THR A 537 -0.47 6.94 -20.42
N GLU A 538 0.12 8.04 -19.93
CA GLU A 538 1.22 8.73 -20.62
C GLU A 538 2.46 7.82 -20.79
N LEU A 539 2.86 7.10 -19.74
CA LEU A 539 4.01 6.19 -19.77
C LEU A 539 3.83 5.01 -20.75
N VAL A 540 2.59 4.59 -20.99
CA VAL A 540 2.28 3.54 -21.97
C VAL A 540 2.17 4.12 -23.39
N GLU A 541 1.44 5.21 -23.58
CA GLU A 541 1.11 5.74 -24.91
C GLU A 541 2.22 6.61 -25.52
N ASN A 542 2.86 7.49 -24.74
CA ASN A 542 3.92 8.39 -25.22
C ASN A 542 5.32 7.75 -25.09
N TYR A 543 5.59 7.10 -23.96
CA TYR A 543 6.92 6.53 -23.65
C TYR A 543 7.07 5.05 -24.03
N GLY A 544 5.99 4.36 -24.42
CA GLY A 544 6.06 2.99 -24.92
C GLY A 544 6.48 1.94 -23.89
N LEU A 545 6.29 2.22 -22.60
CA LEU A 545 6.55 1.26 -21.53
C LEU A 545 5.40 0.25 -21.45
N THR A 546 5.69 -0.97 -20.99
CA THR A 546 4.59 -1.88 -20.62
C THR A 546 3.94 -1.35 -19.34
N ALA A 547 2.62 -1.49 -19.21
CA ALA A 547 1.91 -1.00 -18.01
C ALA A 547 2.46 -1.59 -16.70
N LYS A 548 2.94 -2.83 -16.71
CA LYS A 548 3.64 -3.46 -15.58
C LYS A 548 4.91 -2.70 -15.19
N ASP A 549 5.68 -2.26 -16.18
CA ASP A 549 6.98 -1.63 -15.97
C ASP A 549 6.81 -0.15 -15.59
N ALA A 550 5.84 0.55 -16.20
CA ALA A 550 5.38 1.87 -15.76
C ALA A 550 4.92 1.85 -14.28
N VAL A 551 4.00 0.94 -13.90
CA VAL A 551 3.57 0.76 -12.49
C VAL A 551 4.76 0.42 -11.58
N SER A 552 5.78 -0.29 -12.08
CA SER A 552 7.00 -0.59 -11.30
C SER A 552 7.86 0.66 -11.07
N LEU A 553 8.02 1.54 -12.06
CA LEU A 553 8.69 2.83 -11.89
C LEU A 553 7.94 3.74 -10.90
N MET A 554 6.61 3.82 -11.03
CA MET A 554 5.75 4.63 -10.15
C MET A 554 5.77 4.18 -8.68
N ALA A 555 5.92 2.88 -8.43
CA ALA A 555 5.83 2.29 -7.09
C ALA A 555 7.18 2.17 -6.34
N LEU A 556 8.31 2.24 -7.04
CA LEU A 556 9.65 2.11 -6.44
C LEU A 556 10.18 3.45 -5.92
N ASP A 557 10.82 3.43 -4.76
CA ASP A 557 11.48 4.59 -4.13
C ASP A 557 10.54 5.80 -3.94
N ASP A 558 9.30 5.57 -3.51
CA ASP A 558 8.19 6.56 -3.45
C ASP A 558 7.90 7.27 -4.80
N GLY A 559 8.19 6.59 -5.91
CA GLY A 559 8.15 7.13 -7.27
C GLY A 559 9.38 7.95 -7.65
N GLY A 560 10.40 8.06 -6.78
CA GLY A 560 11.70 8.65 -7.13
C GLY A 560 12.40 7.90 -8.28
N ARG A 561 12.11 6.60 -8.43
CA ARG A 561 12.55 5.77 -9.57
C ARG A 561 11.99 6.26 -10.91
N LEU A 562 10.79 6.87 -10.92
CA LEU A 562 10.17 7.46 -12.09
C LEU A 562 10.72 8.87 -12.41
N GLU A 563 10.96 9.69 -11.39
CA GLU A 563 11.68 10.97 -11.56
C GLU A 563 13.08 10.77 -12.14
N PHE A 564 13.79 9.74 -11.67
CA PHE A 564 15.09 9.36 -12.22
C PHE A 564 14.97 8.91 -13.69
N PHE A 565 13.87 8.24 -14.06
CA PHE A 565 13.58 7.92 -15.47
C PHE A 565 13.37 9.19 -16.30
N TYR A 566 12.49 10.13 -15.91
CA TYR A 566 12.29 11.37 -16.69
C TYR A 566 13.60 12.17 -16.85
N LYS A 567 14.42 12.27 -15.80
CA LYS A 567 15.74 12.93 -15.88
C LYS A 567 16.74 12.24 -16.82
N VAL A 568 16.76 10.90 -16.84
CA VAL A 568 17.56 10.13 -17.80
C VAL A 568 17.05 10.32 -19.23
N ILE A 569 15.73 10.42 -19.42
CA ILE A 569 15.10 10.63 -20.73
C ILE A 569 15.43 12.01 -21.32
N ASP A 570 15.34 13.07 -20.53
CA ASP A 570 15.57 14.44 -21.02
C ASP A 570 17.05 14.67 -21.38
N GLU A 571 17.97 14.15 -20.57
CA GLU A 571 19.41 14.16 -20.86
C GLU A 571 19.75 13.31 -22.10
N LEU A 572 19.25 12.07 -22.18
CA LEU A 572 19.45 11.19 -23.33
C LEU A 572 18.88 11.79 -24.62
N ARG A 573 17.73 12.47 -24.55
CA ARG A 573 17.16 13.22 -25.68
C ARG A 573 18.07 14.36 -26.10
N GLY A 574 18.55 15.18 -25.17
CA GLY A 574 19.49 16.27 -25.45
C GLY A 574 20.77 15.79 -26.16
N GLN A 575 21.30 14.63 -25.74
CA GLN A 575 22.46 14.00 -26.37
C GLN A 575 22.14 13.46 -27.79
N LEU A 576 20.99 12.80 -27.99
CA LEU A 576 20.54 12.30 -29.30
C LEU A 576 20.26 13.44 -30.29
N GLU A 577 19.56 14.50 -29.86
CA GLU A 577 19.30 15.71 -30.66
C GLU A 577 20.61 16.41 -31.05
N SER A 578 21.55 16.55 -30.10
CA SER A 578 22.88 17.14 -30.36
C SER A 578 23.73 16.30 -31.34
N ALA A 579 23.50 14.99 -31.39
CA ALA A 579 24.14 14.09 -32.35
C ALA A 579 23.43 14.01 -33.72
N GLY A 580 22.28 14.68 -33.88
CA GLY A 580 21.47 14.62 -35.11
C GLY A 580 20.77 13.28 -35.34
N LEU A 581 20.54 12.49 -34.28
CA LEU A 581 19.96 11.15 -34.36
C LEU A 581 18.45 11.18 -34.13
N GLU A 582 17.67 11.19 -35.22
CA GLU A 582 16.20 11.03 -35.18
C GLU A 582 15.79 9.63 -34.68
N THR A 583 15.72 9.48 -33.36
CA THR A 583 15.23 8.26 -32.68
C THR A 583 13.85 8.54 -32.09
N LYS A 584 12.91 7.59 -32.18
CA LYS A 584 11.57 7.75 -31.60
C LYS A 584 11.65 7.68 -30.07
N LEU A 585 10.85 8.50 -29.38
CA LEU A 585 10.74 8.50 -27.92
C LEU A 585 10.54 7.08 -27.36
N HIS A 586 9.59 6.33 -27.92
CA HIS A 586 9.29 4.94 -27.56
C HIS A 586 10.51 4.01 -27.55
N ASP A 587 11.46 4.17 -28.48
CA ASP A 587 12.58 3.24 -28.63
C ASP A 587 13.61 3.44 -27.49
N TYR A 588 14.05 4.68 -27.27
CA TYR A 588 15.02 4.98 -26.20
C TYR A 588 14.36 5.04 -24.81
N ALA A 589 13.07 5.33 -24.70
CA ALA A 589 12.33 5.28 -23.45
C ALA A 589 12.11 3.84 -22.97
N SER A 590 11.73 2.92 -23.87
CA SER A 590 11.66 1.49 -23.52
C SER A 590 13.04 0.96 -23.10
N LEU A 591 14.12 1.38 -23.75
CA LEU A 591 15.49 1.06 -23.33
C LEU A 591 15.78 1.57 -21.90
N ALA A 592 15.57 2.87 -21.63
CA ALA A 592 15.85 3.47 -20.33
C ALA A 592 15.04 2.83 -19.19
N GLY A 593 13.73 2.60 -19.39
CA GLY A 593 12.87 1.94 -18.40
C GLY A 593 13.34 0.53 -18.06
N ASN A 594 13.72 -0.27 -19.07
CA ASN A 594 14.30 -1.61 -18.85
C ASN A 594 15.61 -1.54 -18.05
N TRP A 595 16.51 -0.62 -18.36
CA TRP A 595 17.77 -0.48 -17.62
C TRP A 595 17.58 -0.04 -16.16
N ILE A 596 16.67 0.91 -15.92
CA ILE A 596 16.36 1.46 -14.59
C ILE A 596 15.67 0.42 -13.68
N LEU A 597 14.86 -0.48 -14.25
CA LEU A 597 14.17 -1.55 -13.51
C LEU A 597 14.99 -2.84 -13.37
N HIS A 598 15.86 -3.18 -14.31
CA HIS A 598 16.47 -4.52 -14.38
C HIS A 598 17.99 -4.55 -14.19
N GLU A 599 18.76 -3.62 -14.77
CA GLU A 599 20.21 -3.60 -14.60
C GLU A 599 20.61 -2.76 -13.38
N LEU A 600 20.04 -1.55 -13.25
CA LEU A 600 20.17 -0.72 -12.05
C LEU A 600 19.55 -1.43 -10.82
N GLY A 601 18.39 -2.07 -11.01
CA GLY A 601 17.72 -2.89 -9.98
C GLY A 601 18.43 -4.21 -9.64
N ARG A 602 19.48 -4.60 -10.38
CA ARG A 602 20.30 -5.79 -10.07
C ARG A 602 21.43 -5.48 -9.07
N LEU A 603 21.91 -4.24 -9.05
CA LEU A 603 22.98 -3.77 -8.15
C LEU A 603 22.59 -3.89 -6.67
N THR A 604 21.30 -3.81 -6.35
CA THR A 604 20.75 -3.87 -4.98
C THR A 604 20.56 -5.29 -4.42
N THR A 605 21.01 -6.33 -5.14
CA THR A 605 20.78 -7.73 -4.73
C THR A 605 22.03 -8.38 -4.14
N ASP A 606 21.84 -9.33 -3.20
CA ASP A 606 22.89 -10.12 -2.49
C ASP A 606 23.90 -10.91 -3.36
N LYS A 607 23.92 -10.67 -4.68
CA LYS A 607 24.88 -11.22 -5.64
C LYS A 607 25.87 -10.19 -6.18
N ALA A 608 25.80 -8.94 -5.72
CA ALA A 608 26.87 -7.97 -5.91
C ALA A 608 28.15 -8.41 -5.17
N ASP A 609 29.30 -7.88 -5.57
CA ASP A 609 30.58 -8.18 -4.90
C ASP A 609 30.59 -7.70 -3.43
N PRO A 610 31.41 -8.29 -2.53
CA PRO A 610 31.48 -7.87 -1.13
C PRO A 610 31.86 -6.39 -0.91
N GLU A 611 32.51 -5.75 -1.90
CA GLU A 611 32.80 -4.31 -1.90
C GLU A 611 31.59 -3.49 -2.38
N ALA A 612 30.85 -3.97 -3.38
CA ALA A 612 29.62 -3.37 -3.88
C ALA A 612 28.50 -3.31 -2.82
N ALA A 613 28.55 -4.19 -1.81
CA ALA A 613 27.64 -4.23 -0.67
C ALA A 613 27.86 -3.10 0.38
N GLN A 614 28.79 -2.17 0.16
CA GLN A 614 29.06 -1.04 1.07
C GLN A 614 28.50 0.32 0.61
N ARG A 615 28.12 0.45 -0.66
CA ARG A 615 27.32 1.60 -1.17
C ARG A 615 25.84 1.19 -1.17
N THR A 616 24.93 2.09 -0.78
CA THR A 616 23.49 1.89 -0.99
C THR A 616 23.08 2.55 -2.30
N LEU A 617 22.26 1.89 -3.12
CA LEU A 617 21.55 2.56 -4.21
C LEU A 617 20.29 3.23 -3.65
N GLU A 618 20.43 4.45 -3.14
CA GLU A 618 19.30 5.29 -2.74
C GLU A 618 18.98 6.26 -3.88
N ILE A 619 17.70 6.29 -4.30
CA ILE A 619 17.17 7.30 -5.22
C ILE A 619 16.26 8.21 -4.40
N SER A 620 16.49 9.52 -4.45
CA SER A 620 15.68 10.50 -3.74
C SER A 620 14.27 10.60 -4.34
N PRO A 621 13.27 11.11 -3.58
CA PRO A 621 11.93 11.36 -4.11
C PRO A 621 11.87 12.38 -5.28
N ASP A 622 12.94 13.14 -5.51
CA ASP A 622 13.14 14.04 -6.65
C ASP A 622 13.98 13.41 -7.77
N GLY A 623 14.25 12.11 -7.75
CA GLY A 623 14.99 11.40 -8.80
C GLY A 623 16.48 11.78 -8.90
N SER A 624 17.11 12.19 -7.80
CA SER A 624 18.57 12.23 -7.73
C SER A 624 19.12 10.92 -7.14
N CYS A 625 20.31 10.51 -7.56
CA CYS A 625 21.01 9.34 -7.05
C CYS A 625 22.50 9.66 -7.06
N GLU A 626 23.15 9.59 -5.89
CA GLU A 626 24.57 9.97 -5.75
C GLU A 626 25.51 8.90 -6.32
N THR A 627 25.13 7.62 -6.22
CA THR A 627 25.97 6.49 -6.66
C THR A 627 25.85 6.16 -8.15
N VAL A 628 24.74 6.54 -8.80
CA VAL A 628 24.56 6.47 -10.26
C VAL A 628 23.84 7.73 -10.74
N PRO A 629 24.57 8.80 -11.10
CA PRO A 629 23.96 10.01 -11.66
C PRO A 629 23.14 9.73 -12.92
N HIS A 630 22.03 10.46 -13.12
CA HIS A 630 21.19 10.31 -14.32
C HIS A 630 21.96 10.63 -15.61
N SER A 631 22.90 11.58 -15.57
CA SER A 631 23.80 11.91 -16.68
C SER A 631 24.75 10.76 -17.05
N ALA A 632 25.28 10.04 -16.06
CA ALA A 632 26.13 8.87 -16.30
C ALA A 632 25.32 7.73 -16.94
N LEU A 633 24.11 7.44 -16.46
CA LEU A 633 23.26 6.44 -17.11
C LEU A 633 22.83 6.88 -18.51
N ALA A 634 22.46 8.15 -18.71
CA ALA A 634 22.12 8.68 -20.04
C ALA A 634 23.29 8.52 -21.03
N GLY A 635 24.53 8.85 -20.64
CA GLY A 635 25.72 8.67 -21.49
C GLY A 635 26.00 7.20 -21.85
N ILE A 636 25.81 6.26 -20.90
CA ILE A 636 25.89 4.82 -21.19
C ILE A 636 24.81 4.41 -22.21
N LEU A 637 23.57 4.89 -22.03
CA LEU A 637 22.45 4.58 -22.92
C LEU A 637 22.59 5.23 -24.30
N PHE A 638 23.16 6.43 -24.40
CA PHE A 638 23.44 7.12 -25.66
C PHE A 638 24.39 6.31 -26.54
N HIS A 639 25.54 5.90 -25.99
CA HIS A 639 26.50 5.07 -26.73
C HIS A 639 25.95 3.68 -27.05
N LEU A 640 25.14 3.08 -26.16
CA LEU A 640 24.48 1.81 -26.44
C LEU A 640 23.44 1.93 -27.58
N GLN A 641 22.64 2.99 -27.59
CA GLN A 641 21.64 3.28 -28.63
C GLN A 641 22.30 3.55 -29.99
N LYS A 642 23.44 4.27 -29.99
CA LYS A 642 24.27 4.54 -31.17
C LYS A 642 25.09 3.33 -31.66
N ARG A 643 25.08 2.22 -30.90
CA ARG A 643 25.92 1.01 -31.09
C ARG A 643 27.43 1.25 -30.99
N ASP A 644 27.84 2.32 -30.30
CA ASP A 644 29.24 2.64 -30.00
C ASP A 644 29.86 1.68 -28.97
N ILE A 645 29.05 1.00 -28.17
CA ILE A 645 29.46 0.02 -27.17
C ILE A 645 28.52 -1.19 -27.16
N THR A 646 29.02 -2.35 -26.72
CA THR A 646 28.18 -3.55 -26.59
C THR A 646 27.35 -3.52 -25.31
N GLY A 647 26.23 -4.27 -25.31
CA GLY A 647 25.41 -4.48 -24.11
C GLY A 647 26.09 -5.26 -22.97
N LYS A 648 27.34 -5.74 -23.16
CA LYS A 648 28.22 -6.22 -22.09
C LYS A 648 28.98 -5.04 -21.48
N VAL A 649 29.69 -4.28 -22.30
CA VAL A 649 30.47 -3.08 -21.90
C VAL A 649 29.58 -2.08 -21.16
N ALA A 650 28.36 -1.81 -21.66
CA ALA A 650 27.42 -0.91 -20.99
C ALA A 650 27.06 -1.33 -19.55
N LYS A 651 27.04 -2.64 -19.25
CA LYS A 651 26.75 -3.16 -17.90
C LYS A 651 27.99 -3.10 -17.00
N GLU A 652 29.16 -3.30 -17.58
CA GLU A 652 30.45 -3.16 -16.90
C GLU A 652 30.71 -1.69 -16.53
N LEU A 653 30.36 -0.73 -17.41
CA LEU A 653 30.34 0.71 -17.14
C LEU A 653 29.34 1.09 -16.02
N LEU A 654 28.12 0.53 -16.03
CA LEU A 654 27.14 0.81 -14.98
C LEU A 654 27.62 0.32 -13.60
N VAL A 655 28.27 -0.85 -13.55
CA VAL A 655 28.90 -1.36 -12.31
C VAL A 655 30.09 -0.49 -11.90
N ALA A 656 30.92 -0.06 -12.85
CA ALA A 656 32.05 0.84 -12.58
C ALA A 656 31.59 2.19 -12.02
N GLN A 657 30.52 2.79 -12.56
CA GLN A 657 29.92 4.02 -12.03
C GLN A 657 29.42 3.81 -10.59
N TYR A 658 28.68 2.73 -10.35
CA TYR A 658 28.14 2.41 -9.03
C TYR A 658 29.24 2.23 -7.97
N LEU A 659 30.36 1.60 -8.33
CA LEU A 659 31.53 1.45 -7.46
C LEU A 659 32.30 2.78 -7.24
N GLY A 660 32.12 3.75 -8.13
CA GLY A 660 32.83 5.03 -8.13
C GLY A 660 34.10 5.05 -8.98
N ASN A 661 34.34 4.00 -9.77
CA ASN A 661 35.50 3.89 -10.65
C ASN A 661 35.40 4.83 -11.87
N LEU A 662 34.24 5.45 -12.11
CA LEU A 662 34.07 6.49 -13.12
C LEU A 662 34.09 7.92 -12.53
N ASP A 663 34.17 8.07 -11.21
CA ASP A 663 34.12 9.37 -10.52
C ASP A 663 35.39 10.22 -10.79
N GLU A 664 36.39 9.68 -11.48
CA GLU A 664 37.62 10.37 -11.93
C GLU A 664 37.58 10.90 -13.37
N PHE A 665 36.49 10.67 -14.11
CA PHE A 665 36.31 11.13 -15.49
C PHE A 665 35.22 12.22 -15.60
N ASP A 666 35.47 13.25 -16.42
CA ASP A 666 34.47 14.30 -16.69
C ASP A 666 33.22 13.77 -17.42
N SER A 667 33.36 12.68 -18.20
CA SER A 667 32.22 11.99 -18.82
C SER A 667 32.46 10.49 -19.05
N VAL A 668 31.36 9.75 -19.25
CA VAL A 668 31.40 8.33 -19.67
C VAL A 668 32.14 8.16 -21.01
N THR A 669 32.05 9.13 -21.91
CA THR A 669 32.77 9.18 -23.19
C THR A 669 34.29 9.12 -23.01
N ASP A 670 34.79 9.81 -21.98
CA ASP A 670 36.22 9.88 -21.68
C ASP A 670 36.71 8.57 -21.04
N ALA A 671 35.90 7.94 -20.20
CA ALA A 671 36.16 6.59 -19.68
C ALA A 671 36.19 5.53 -20.80
N ILE A 672 35.20 5.53 -21.70
CA ILE A 672 35.16 4.64 -22.87
C ILE A 672 36.42 4.84 -23.73
N THR A 673 36.82 6.08 -23.95
CA THR A 673 38.01 6.42 -24.75
C THR A 673 39.31 6.00 -24.08
N THR A 674 39.46 6.30 -22.78
CA THR A 674 40.69 6.02 -22.02
C THR A 674 40.92 4.51 -21.85
N HIS A 675 39.85 3.74 -21.61
CA HIS A 675 39.93 2.28 -21.51
C HIS A 675 39.79 1.56 -22.87
N GLY A 676 39.60 2.30 -23.97
CA GLY A 676 39.57 1.75 -25.33
C GLY A 676 38.29 0.96 -25.70
N LEU A 677 37.24 1.06 -24.88
CA LEU A 677 36.02 0.24 -24.85
C LEU A 677 35.04 0.47 -26.02
N TRP A 678 35.41 1.31 -26.99
CA TRP A 678 34.66 1.53 -28.23
C TRP A 678 34.52 0.23 -29.03
N PHE A 679 33.29 -0.10 -29.43
CA PHE A 679 32.98 -1.21 -30.32
C PHE A 679 33.67 -1.03 -31.66
N LYS A 680 34.47 -2.01 -32.07
CA LYS A 680 35.27 -1.98 -33.31
C LYS A 680 34.91 -3.19 -34.16
N GLU A 681 33.78 -3.06 -34.86
CA GLU A 681 33.23 -4.09 -35.74
C GLU A 681 34.31 -4.76 -36.61
N MET A 682 34.29 -6.09 -36.65
CA MET A 682 35.12 -6.87 -37.56
C MET A 682 34.67 -6.63 -39.01
N SER A 683 35.63 -6.57 -39.94
CA SER A 683 35.32 -6.55 -41.36
C SER A 683 34.69 -7.88 -41.81
N ASP A 684 33.91 -7.88 -42.89
CA ASP A 684 33.30 -9.08 -43.48
C ASP A 684 34.33 -10.22 -43.69
N ALA A 685 35.56 -9.86 -44.04
CA ALA A 685 36.67 -10.80 -44.21
C ALA A 685 37.13 -11.43 -42.88
N GLU A 686 37.22 -10.64 -41.81
CA GLU A 686 37.53 -11.13 -40.45
C GLU A 686 36.38 -12.00 -39.91
N TYR A 687 35.11 -11.57 -40.05
CA TYR A 687 33.94 -12.38 -39.70
C TYR A 687 33.93 -13.71 -40.47
N ARG A 688 34.23 -13.67 -41.77
CA ARG A 688 34.25 -14.87 -42.62
C ARG A 688 35.38 -15.82 -42.24
N GLN A 689 36.58 -15.32 -41.97
CA GLN A 689 37.69 -16.15 -41.49
C GLN A 689 37.33 -16.84 -40.16
N LEU A 690 36.75 -16.09 -39.21
CA LEU A 690 36.31 -16.62 -37.93
C LEU A 690 35.17 -17.66 -38.09
N ALA A 691 34.26 -17.44 -39.04
CA ALA A 691 33.20 -18.39 -39.38
C ALA A 691 33.76 -19.68 -40.00
N GLU A 692 34.78 -19.57 -40.86
CA GLU A 692 35.44 -20.73 -41.47
C GLU A 692 36.20 -21.57 -40.43
N GLU A 693 36.88 -20.95 -39.46
CA GLU A 693 37.50 -21.62 -38.30
C GLU A 693 36.45 -22.30 -37.39
N VAL A 694 35.35 -21.61 -37.08
CA VAL A 694 34.25 -22.13 -36.25
C VAL A 694 33.59 -23.37 -36.87
N VAL A 695 33.53 -23.42 -38.20
CA VAL A 695 32.96 -24.52 -38.98
C VAL A 695 33.98 -25.66 -39.21
N GLU A 696 35.28 -25.39 -39.11
CA GLU A 696 36.30 -26.44 -39.23
C GLU A 696 36.16 -27.50 -38.12
N GLY A 697 36.10 -28.78 -38.52
CA GLY A 697 35.83 -29.91 -37.64
C GLY A 697 34.35 -30.15 -37.28
N GLU A 698 33.41 -29.29 -37.68
CA GLU A 698 31.97 -29.43 -37.39
C GLU A 698 31.18 -30.19 -38.48
N ASP A 699 31.82 -31.12 -39.20
CA ASP A 699 31.23 -31.89 -40.32
C ASP A 699 29.95 -32.66 -39.96
N LYS A 700 29.72 -32.93 -38.67
CA LYS A 700 28.47 -33.53 -38.18
C LYS A 700 27.33 -32.51 -38.16
N VAL A 701 27.61 -31.27 -37.78
CA VAL A 701 26.64 -30.17 -37.74
C VAL A 701 26.29 -29.71 -39.15
N LEU A 702 27.28 -29.55 -40.05
CA LEU A 702 27.05 -29.19 -41.45
C LEU A 702 26.10 -30.17 -42.17
N ARG A 703 26.29 -31.49 -41.98
CA ARG A 703 25.41 -32.51 -42.58
C ARG A 703 23.95 -32.41 -42.13
N GLU A 704 23.66 -31.83 -40.95
CA GLU A 704 22.27 -31.62 -40.52
C GLU A 704 21.53 -30.52 -41.29
N PHE A 705 22.23 -29.65 -42.03
CA PHE A 705 21.64 -28.66 -42.92
C PHE A 705 21.30 -29.25 -44.31
N MET A 706 22.06 -30.24 -44.78
CA MET A 706 21.89 -30.83 -46.12
C MET A 706 20.65 -31.73 -46.29
N ASP A 707 20.11 -32.26 -45.18
CA ASP A 707 19.26 -33.47 -45.19
C ASP A 707 17.83 -33.23 -44.63
N LYS A 708 17.31 -31.98 -44.67
CA LYS A 708 16.03 -31.63 -44.03
C LYS A 708 15.19 -30.61 -44.80
N LYS A 709 13.87 -30.86 -44.87
CA LYS A 709 12.81 -29.96 -45.39
C LYS A 709 12.60 -28.64 -44.61
N LYS A 710 13.43 -28.33 -43.61
CA LYS A 710 13.32 -27.09 -42.83
C LYS A 710 14.69 -26.71 -42.26
N TYR A 711 15.10 -25.47 -42.53
CA TYR A 711 16.38 -24.92 -42.10
C TYR A 711 16.56 -25.01 -40.57
N PRO A 712 17.62 -25.65 -40.05
CA PRO A 712 17.77 -25.93 -38.63
C PRO A 712 18.36 -24.71 -37.87
N GLN A 713 17.57 -23.64 -37.70
CA GLN A 713 17.98 -22.39 -37.04
C GLN A 713 18.69 -22.61 -35.68
N GLY A 714 18.27 -23.59 -34.87
CA GLY A 714 18.93 -23.93 -33.60
C GLY A 714 20.37 -24.45 -33.73
N LYS A 715 20.77 -24.94 -34.90
CA LYS A 715 22.16 -25.32 -35.23
C LYS A 715 22.96 -24.13 -35.76
N LEU A 716 22.32 -23.19 -36.47
CA LEU A 716 22.92 -21.89 -36.80
C LEU A 716 23.28 -21.13 -35.52
N MET A 717 22.33 -20.98 -34.58
CA MET A 717 22.57 -20.32 -33.29
C MET A 717 23.64 -21.03 -32.43
N TYR A 718 23.85 -22.34 -32.61
CA TYR A 718 24.96 -23.05 -31.96
C TYR A 718 26.32 -22.64 -32.55
N LEU A 719 26.44 -22.53 -33.87
CA LEU A 719 27.67 -22.10 -34.55
C LEU A 719 27.96 -20.62 -34.31
N VAL A 720 26.94 -19.75 -34.41
CA VAL A 720 27.05 -18.33 -33.99
C VAL A 720 27.47 -18.24 -32.52
N GLY A 721 26.83 -19.00 -31.63
CA GLY A 721 27.20 -19.10 -30.21
C GLY A 721 28.55 -19.79 -29.93
N LYS A 722 29.23 -20.35 -30.93
CA LYS A 722 30.64 -20.79 -30.88
C LYS A 722 31.56 -19.67 -31.40
N MET A 723 31.17 -18.97 -32.47
CA MET A 723 31.89 -17.80 -33.01
C MET A 723 31.99 -16.65 -32.01
N MET A 724 30.87 -16.26 -31.39
CA MET A 724 30.78 -15.29 -30.28
C MET A 724 31.65 -15.64 -29.05
N ARG A 725 32.22 -16.85 -29.00
CA ARG A 725 33.02 -17.39 -27.90
C ARG A 725 34.50 -17.58 -28.23
N ILE A 726 34.87 -17.51 -29.52
CA ILE A 726 36.25 -17.67 -30.00
C ILE A 726 36.85 -16.29 -30.31
N GLY A 727 36.09 -15.42 -30.98
CA GLY A 727 36.55 -14.07 -31.30
C GLY A 727 36.27 -13.03 -30.21
N GLU A 728 36.84 -11.84 -30.39
CA GLU A 728 36.86 -10.76 -29.40
C GLU A 728 35.46 -10.16 -29.17
N THR A 729 34.95 -10.27 -27.95
CA THR A 729 33.57 -9.87 -27.58
C THR A 729 33.30 -8.37 -27.73
N GLU A 730 34.33 -7.55 -27.88
CA GLU A 730 34.27 -6.09 -28.11
C GLU A 730 34.24 -5.71 -29.60
N ARG A 731 34.27 -6.70 -30.51
CA ARG A 731 34.36 -6.49 -31.96
C ARG A 731 33.31 -7.25 -32.80
N ILE A 732 32.53 -8.14 -32.18
CA ILE A 732 31.57 -9.02 -32.87
C ILE A 732 30.13 -8.60 -32.54
N ASP A 733 29.38 -8.17 -33.56
CA ASP A 733 27.94 -8.00 -33.48
C ASP A 733 27.22 -9.34 -33.72
N PRO A 734 26.24 -9.74 -32.88
CA PRO A 734 25.49 -10.99 -33.07
C PRO A 734 24.70 -11.08 -34.39
N SER A 735 24.25 -9.96 -34.96
CA SER A 735 23.50 -9.92 -36.23
C SER A 735 24.43 -10.18 -37.42
N GLY A 736 25.54 -9.43 -37.53
CA GLY A 736 26.58 -9.68 -38.53
C GLY A 736 27.17 -11.08 -38.42
N ALA A 737 27.36 -11.56 -37.18
CA ALA A 737 27.79 -12.92 -36.90
C ALA A 737 26.78 -13.99 -37.36
N GLU A 738 25.46 -13.76 -37.24
CA GLU A 738 24.46 -14.67 -37.80
C GLU A 738 24.46 -14.63 -39.33
N GLU A 739 24.53 -13.44 -39.93
CA GLU A 739 24.46 -13.27 -41.39
C GLU A 739 25.67 -13.92 -42.10
N VAL A 740 26.90 -13.64 -41.69
CA VAL A 740 28.09 -14.22 -42.33
C VAL A 740 28.15 -15.75 -42.13
N MET A 741 27.78 -16.24 -40.94
CA MET A 741 27.67 -17.68 -40.68
C MET A 741 26.60 -18.35 -41.55
N ARG A 742 25.45 -17.68 -41.76
CA ARG A 742 24.37 -18.13 -42.64
C ARG A 742 24.79 -18.16 -44.11
N GLN A 743 25.48 -17.12 -44.59
CA GLN A 743 26.04 -17.08 -45.95
C GLN A 743 27.03 -18.24 -46.16
N LEU A 744 28.00 -18.42 -45.25
CA LEU A 744 29.01 -19.50 -45.34
C LEU A 744 28.40 -20.90 -45.32
N ILE A 745 27.38 -21.15 -44.49
CA ILE A 745 26.65 -22.43 -44.47
C ILE A 745 25.89 -22.64 -45.77
N THR A 746 25.26 -21.60 -46.32
CA THR A 746 24.56 -21.66 -47.61
C THR A 746 25.54 -22.02 -48.73
N GLU A 747 26.71 -21.38 -48.80
CA GLU A 747 27.77 -21.70 -49.75
C GLU A 747 28.29 -23.15 -49.63
N ARG A 748 28.57 -23.61 -48.39
CA ARG A 748 29.16 -24.94 -48.15
C ARG A 748 28.16 -26.10 -48.25
N THR A 749 26.84 -25.85 -48.17
CA THR A 749 25.82 -26.92 -48.12
C THR A 749 24.72 -26.82 -49.17
N GLY A 750 24.54 -25.68 -49.84
CA GLY A 750 23.44 -25.42 -50.77
C GLY A 750 22.06 -25.29 -50.10
N ALA A 751 21.99 -25.24 -48.76
CA ALA A 751 20.74 -25.22 -48.02
C ALA A 751 20.19 -23.79 -47.87
N HIS A 752 19.19 -23.45 -48.69
CA HIS A 752 18.41 -22.21 -48.52
C HIS A 752 17.33 -22.34 -47.43
N GLN A 753 16.80 -21.19 -47.02
CA GLN A 753 15.65 -21.09 -46.12
C GLN A 753 14.49 -20.41 -46.87
N ASP A 754 13.49 -21.22 -47.24
CA ASP A 754 12.16 -20.77 -47.67
C ASP A 754 11.35 -20.17 -46.48
#